data_AF-A0A2R6NNC0-F1
#
_entry.id   AF-A0A2R6NNC0-F1
#
_cell.length_a   1.000
_cell.length_b   1.000
_cell.length_c   1.000
_cell.angle_alpha   90.00
_cell.angle_beta   90.00
_cell.angle_gamma   90.00
#
_symmetry.space_group_name_H-M   'P 1'
#
loop_
_entity.id
_entity.type
_entity.pdbx_description
1 polymer ?
#
loop_
_entity_poly.entity_id
_entity_poly.type
_entity_poly.pdbx_seq_one_letter_code
_entity_poly.pdbx_strand_id
1 'polypeptide(L)'
;MSSVSKQTRRWCHCGVVCRVPREVSRTTYYQHRKLVLRNLPGDPHPRPAETGVPPASKRSRLEDNDTDAAEHDSESNTLPGLYCDQSEPSVVDNPTDVTLADAPSATQLEHPLLTVPPVPALLERPSLRVPSMPALSDEALDVGFDYEAWQAETDGTGDHALDDEATRAGLDLGNLADIDPQDSQSYAGNRTLPDDNNEQLPPELHIEDLRVSQAFINALQGASLDDEDLHPDVLDRLRNPPTDEYQLDDPTLHLSLEVFLGLDRASEAHYDLMCGAVLRSHGINMLSLYQVKRAVQDISGVRAVYDDMCINSCVAYTGPFANHDTCPTCAEHRYDQLKLAEKGTKIPRQRMLTNVIGPQLQAMWRTPAGARAMKYREECTRKMMEDAQFTVNGKSINVPVYSDYLHGSEYISAVARGDILDTDTVLMLSIDGAQLYRSKQSDCWIYIWVNYNRAPDNRYKMSSVSIGGVIPGPKKPGNMESFLFTGLHHVLALINEGLVIWDSDALRKFTSRLFLAFLTADGPGMSSINGLVGHSGAQHCRLYCGMKGRLKPGSGIYYPVCLRPNHYNQAGSAHPDVDIFQLSMQDHATAVESYNNNLSRVKESHNGNQYRLRRLETGIVKPTILSAFPPHSIFPIPGCFPADLMHLAALNIPDLLISLWRASITCESGDSRDSWDWAVLRDSQVWQEHGREVAATAPYLPSSFDRPPRNPAEKINSGYKAMEFLTYLFVLGPGLFYGLLPTKYYNHFCMLVRAFRIVHQQNIPQAALAEAHKLFIKFIMQFEDFYYQRKVSRMHFCRPALHGLAHICPETTRAGPYAIFTQWTMERGIGDLGAQIRQPSNPFANLAQRGLRRCQVNAIKSIIPGLGGQKAHLPRGAVDVGNNYVLLTASERYAHTVPNADAQALRIFINASGAKVDESWLRQPRLSKWARLQLPNGQVARSYWQEGSKPLVNNRITRNIKIDIQGKTEFAEVQYYFKVALQPNTPEVAFAMVSVYSAPDADLLASSCNTLWSCKYQGNDNLQVVSVKQIRSVVAMVPHPRVADNALAHKLQGRVYVGEQMGLDVMLMAGIVDNPTGAEVETVTEVVD
;
A
#
# COMPACT_ATOMS: atom_id res chain seq x y z
N MET A 1 -26.02 9.75 -34.55
CA MET A 1 -26.91 10.77 -33.97
C MET A 1 -27.91 10.05 -33.07
N SER A 2 -28.11 10.52 -31.84
CA SER A 2 -29.17 10.10 -30.93
C SER A 2 -29.46 11.24 -29.95
N SER A 3 -30.71 11.37 -29.50
CA SER A 3 -31.24 12.62 -28.92
C SER A 3 -30.93 12.81 -27.43
N VAL A 4 -30.45 14.01 -27.07
CA VAL A 4 -30.39 14.48 -25.67
C VAL A 4 -31.79 14.83 -25.18
N SER A 5 -32.26 14.19 -24.11
CA SER A 5 -33.55 14.52 -23.49
C SER A 5 -33.48 15.79 -22.63
N LYS A 6 -34.04 16.89 -23.13
CA LYS A 6 -34.18 18.13 -22.35
C LYS A 6 -35.21 17.96 -21.22
N GLN A 7 -34.77 17.96 -19.97
CA GLN A 7 -35.68 17.95 -18.81
C GLN A 7 -36.53 19.24 -18.79
N THR A 8 -37.85 19.10 -18.71
CA THR A 8 -38.75 20.26 -18.64
C THR A 8 -38.66 20.96 -17.28
N ARG A 9 -38.16 22.20 -17.30
CA ARG A 9 -38.17 23.12 -16.14
C ARG A 9 -39.51 23.83 -16.00
N ARG A 10 -39.75 24.46 -14.84
CA ARG A 10 -40.91 25.31 -14.55
C ARG A 10 -40.52 26.49 -13.67
N TRP A 11 -41.11 27.65 -13.92
CA TRP A 11 -40.95 28.83 -13.06
C TRP A 11 -41.60 28.62 -11.70
N CYS A 12 -40.82 28.84 -10.63
CA CYS A 12 -41.24 28.69 -9.25
C CYS A 12 -41.26 30.05 -8.54
N HIS A 13 -42.44 30.48 -8.12
CA HIS A 13 -42.71 31.76 -7.45
C HIS A 13 -43.07 31.56 -5.96
N CYS A 14 -42.54 30.51 -5.31
CA CYS A 14 -43.07 30.05 -4.02
C CYS A 14 -42.80 31.00 -2.83
N GLY A 15 -41.89 31.96 -2.95
CA GLY A 15 -41.52 32.94 -1.90
C GLY A 15 -40.73 32.36 -0.72
N VAL A 16 -41.17 31.21 -0.20
CA VAL A 16 -40.63 30.53 0.99
C VAL A 16 -39.25 29.93 0.75
N VAL A 17 -39.03 29.28 -0.41
CA VAL A 17 -37.75 28.63 -0.77
C VAL A 17 -37.06 29.40 -1.90
N CYS A 18 -37.80 29.75 -2.96
CA CYS A 18 -37.35 30.67 -3.98
C CYS A 18 -37.67 32.11 -3.56
N ARG A 19 -36.71 32.78 -2.89
CA ARG A 19 -36.80 34.20 -2.47
C ARG A 19 -37.06 35.16 -3.64
N VAL A 20 -36.71 34.75 -4.87
CA VAL A 20 -37.09 35.40 -6.14
C VAL A 20 -37.50 34.33 -7.16
N PRO A 21 -38.39 34.65 -8.11
CA PRO A 21 -38.78 33.73 -9.18
C PRO A 21 -37.58 33.18 -9.95
N ARG A 22 -37.56 31.87 -10.17
CA ARG A 22 -36.55 31.19 -11.00
C ARG A 22 -37.12 29.93 -11.63
N GLU A 23 -36.55 29.46 -12.73
CA GLU A 23 -36.81 28.11 -13.21
C GLU A 23 -36.17 27.05 -12.30
N VAL A 24 -36.94 26.00 -12.00
CA VAL A 24 -36.51 24.81 -11.27
C VAL A 24 -36.97 23.55 -12.00
N SER A 25 -36.46 22.37 -11.61
CA SER A 25 -36.97 21.10 -12.16
C SER A 25 -38.46 20.91 -11.84
N ARG A 26 -39.19 20.14 -12.67
CA ARG A 26 -40.59 19.77 -12.40
C ARG A 26 -40.77 19.15 -11.00
N THR A 27 -39.81 18.34 -10.54
CA THR A 27 -39.83 17.70 -9.21
C THR A 27 -39.70 18.75 -8.09
N THR A 28 -38.69 19.62 -8.20
CA THR A 28 -38.43 20.73 -7.25
C THR A 28 -39.64 21.66 -7.13
N TYR A 29 -40.28 22.00 -8.24
CA TYR A 29 -41.49 22.84 -8.26
C TYR A 29 -42.62 22.27 -7.37
N TYR A 30 -42.88 20.96 -7.45
CA TYR A 30 -43.94 20.32 -6.65
C TYR A 30 -43.54 20.15 -5.17
N GLN A 31 -42.25 19.95 -4.87
CA GLN A 31 -41.75 19.96 -3.49
C GLN A 31 -41.94 21.35 -2.84
N HIS A 32 -41.57 22.42 -3.55
CA HIS A 32 -41.77 23.80 -3.09
C HIS A 32 -43.26 24.12 -2.87
N ARG A 33 -44.14 23.67 -3.76
CA ARG A 33 -45.60 23.83 -3.61
C ARG A 33 -46.15 23.12 -2.37
N LYS A 34 -45.63 21.93 -2.02
CA LYS A 34 -46.01 21.23 -0.77
C LYS A 34 -45.55 21.97 0.50
N LEU A 35 -44.41 22.65 0.46
CA LEU A 35 -43.91 23.43 1.61
C LEU A 35 -44.73 24.70 1.87
N VAL A 36 -45.14 25.43 0.81
CA VAL A 36 -46.03 26.60 0.96
C VAL A 36 -47.36 26.21 1.63
N LEU A 37 -47.93 25.07 1.24
CA LEU A 37 -49.19 24.55 1.81
C LEU A 37 -49.07 24.08 3.28
N ARG A 38 -47.86 24.03 3.85
CA ARG A 38 -47.63 23.63 5.25
C ARG A 38 -47.49 24.81 6.22
N ASN A 39 -47.37 26.04 5.73
CA ASN A 39 -46.97 27.21 6.51
C ASN A 39 -48.06 28.30 6.61
N LEU A 40 -49.35 27.92 6.61
CA LEU A 40 -50.49 28.83 6.85
C LEU A 40 -51.01 28.68 8.30
N PRO A 41 -51.21 29.77 9.07
CA PRO A 41 -51.48 29.68 10.52
C PRO A 41 -52.97 29.76 10.96
N GLY A 42 -53.43 28.72 11.68
CA GLY A 42 -54.59 28.71 12.61
C GLY A 42 -56.02 28.81 12.03
N ASP A 43 -57.11 28.46 12.74
CA ASP A 43 -57.42 27.59 13.90
C ASP A 43 -58.99 27.55 14.06
N PRO A 44 -59.69 27.04 15.11
CA PRO A 44 -59.37 26.13 16.23
C PRO A 44 -60.39 24.96 16.47
N HIS A 45 -60.14 24.14 17.51
CA HIS A 45 -61.11 23.31 18.30
C HIS A 45 -61.89 22.13 17.64
N PRO A 46 -62.34 21.12 18.43
CA PRO A 46 -61.76 20.48 19.62
C PRO A 46 -61.65 18.93 19.51
N ARG A 47 -61.14 18.26 20.56
CA ARG A 47 -60.98 16.78 20.63
C ARG A 47 -62.28 16.06 21.07
N PRO A 48 -62.37 14.74 20.85
CA PRO A 48 -62.25 13.81 21.99
C PRO A 48 -61.10 12.79 21.81
N ALA A 49 -60.96 11.84 22.74
CA ALA A 49 -59.83 10.90 22.82
C ALA A 49 -60.31 9.44 22.82
N GLU A 50 -59.41 8.50 22.49
CA GLU A 50 -59.36 7.20 23.16
C GLU A 50 -58.00 6.48 23.00
N THR A 51 -57.88 5.30 23.60
CA THR A 51 -56.65 4.60 24.02
C THR A 51 -55.95 3.77 22.94
N GLY A 52 -54.65 3.47 23.11
CA GLY A 52 -53.93 2.47 22.31
C GLY A 52 -52.41 2.40 22.55
N VAL A 53 -51.91 1.23 22.99
CA VAL A 53 -50.47 0.92 23.19
C VAL A 53 -49.91 0.24 21.90
N PRO A 54 -48.64 0.46 21.51
CA PRO A 54 -48.21 0.23 20.13
C PRO A 54 -47.78 -1.22 19.81
N PRO A 55 -47.93 -1.67 18.54
CA PRO A 55 -47.39 -2.95 18.07
C PRO A 55 -45.95 -2.82 17.55
N ALA A 56 -45.22 -3.93 17.59
CA ALA A 56 -43.87 -4.04 17.00
C ALA A 56 -43.79 -5.17 15.97
N SER A 57 -43.04 -4.90 14.90
CA SER A 57 -42.30 -5.87 14.07
C SER A 57 -43.02 -6.72 13.00
N LYS A 58 -42.33 -6.81 11.86
CA LYS A 58 -42.14 -7.97 10.96
C LYS A 58 -43.27 -8.46 10.02
N ARG A 59 -42.94 -8.26 8.73
CA ARG A 59 -42.99 -9.20 7.58
C ARG A 59 -44.28 -9.36 6.77
N SER A 60 -44.13 -8.97 5.49
CA SER A 60 -44.73 -9.60 4.29
C SER A 60 -46.24 -9.34 4.09
N ARG A 61 -46.84 -9.45 2.89
CA ARG A 61 -46.36 -9.92 1.57
C ARG A 61 -47.37 -9.45 0.48
N LEU A 62 -47.01 -9.51 -0.82
CA LEU A 62 -47.94 -9.50 -1.99
C LEU A 62 -48.71 -8.16 -2.21
N GLU A 63 -49.29 -7.82 -3.37
CA GLU A 63 -48.95 -8.02 -4.80
C GLU A 63 -49.71 -6.95 -5.63
N ASP A 64 -49.84 -7.13 -6.96
CA ASP A 64 -50.75 -6.42 -7.88
C ASP A 64 -50.46 -4.93 -8.18
N ASN A 65 -50.74 -4.39 -9.38
CA ASN A 65 -50.87 -5.00 -10.73
C ASN A 65 -50.67 -3.88 -11.77
N ASP A 66 -50.32 -4.23 -13.01
CA ASP A 66 -50.89 -3.63 -14.23
C ASP A 66 -50.48 -4.43 -15.47
N THR A 67 -51.36 -4.45 -16.49
CA THR A 67 -51.35 -5.40 -17.60
C THR A 67 -50.90 -4.80 -18.93
N ASP A 68 -50.36 -5.64 -19.83
CA ASP A 68 -50.84 -5.67 -21.22
C ASP A 68 -50.54 -7.04 -21.89
N ALA A 69 -51.21 -7.34 -23.00
CA ALA A 69 -51.49 -8.73 -23.44
C ALA A 69 -50.74 -9.22 -24.71
N ALA A 70 -50.60 -10.55 -24.84
CA ALA A 70 -50.91 -11.32 -26.07
C ALA A 70 -50.96 -12.85 -25.82
N GLU A 71 -51.80 -13.52 -26.62
CA GLU A 71 -52.20 -14.96 -26.66
C GLU A 71 -51.02 -15.97 -26.78
N HIS A 72 -51.09 -17.25 -26.38
CA HIS A 72 -52.05 -18.31 -26.79
C HIS A 72 -52.04 -19.57 -25.88
N ASP A 73 -53.13 -20.36 -25.94
CA ASP A 73 -53.29 -21.84 -25.81
C ASP A 73 -52.62 -22.64 -24.65
N SER A 74 -53.38 -23.18 -23.67
CA SER A 74 -53.91 -24.58 -23.60
C SER A 74 -52.93 -25.62 -22.98
N GLU A 75 -53.28 -26.66 -22.20
CA GLU A 75 -54.56 -27.31 -21.78
C GLU A 75 -54.61 -27.63 -20.24
N SER A 76 -55.50 -28.53 -19.81
CA SER A 76 -55.87 -28.90 -18.41
C SER A 76 -55.07 -30.11 -17.84
N ASN A 77 -55.06 -30.47 -16.54
CA ASN A 77 -56.16 -31.11 -15.79
C ASN A 77 -55.93 -31.40 -14.27
N THR A 78 -57.02 -31.32 -13.49
CA THR A 78 -57.44 -32.05 -12.24
C THR A 78 -56.45 -32.63 -11.19
N LEU A 79 -56.45 -32.06 -9.96
CA LEU A 79 -57.15 -32.48 -8.69
C LEU A 79 -57.33 -33.99 -8.30
N PRO A 80 -57.63 -34.37 -7.02
CA PRO A 80 -57.06 -33.95 -5.70
C PRO A 80 -57.06 -35.03 -4.54
N GLY A 81 -56.60 -34.66 -3.32
CA GLY A 81 -57.01 -35.25 -2.01
C GLY A 81 -56.06 -36.26 -1.33
N LEU A 82 -56.09 -36.62 -0.03
CA LEU A 82 -56.74 -36.21 1.27
C LEU A 82 -55.90 -36.91 2.42
N TYR A 83 -56.03 -36.80 3.77
CA TYR A 83 -56.96 -36.19 4.75
C TYR A 83 -56.29 -35.99 6.16
N CYS A 84 -57.10 -35.65 7.19
CA CYS A 84 -57.03 -35.62 8.69
C CYS A 84 -56.08 -36.54 9.52
N ASP A 85 -55.87 -36.40 10.86
CA ASP A 85 -56.07 -35.32 11.90
C ASP A 85 -55.65 -35.83 13.34
N GLN A 86 -55.62 -34.97 14.39
CA GLN A 86 -55.66 -35.24 15.87
C GLN A 86 -54.38 -35.75 16.59
N SER A 87 -54.07 -35.43 17.88
CA SER A 87 -54.64 -34.47 18.89
C SER A 87 -53.65 -34.12 20.05
N GLU A 88 -54.02 -33.10 20.84
CA GLU A 88 -53.38 -32.43 22.01
C GLU A 88 -53.60 -33.15 23.40
N PRO A 89 -53.33 -32.60 24.64
CA PRO A 89 -52.35 -31.59 25.15
C PRO A 89 -51.73 -31.90 26.57
N SER A 90 -51.04 -30.91 27.20
CA SER A 90 -51.05 -30.58 28.68
C SER A 90 -50.11 -31.35 29.66
N VAL A 91 -49.74 -30.92 30.91
CA VAL A 91 -49.79 -29.62 31.69
C VAL A 91 -48.93 -29.64 33.01
N VAL A 92 -48.07 -28.62 33.22
CA VAL A 92 -47.73 -27.79 34.45
C VAL A 92 -47.21 -28.35 35.83
N ASP A 93 -46.38 -27.50 36.48
CA ASP A 93 -46.08 -27.27 37.93
C ASP A 93 -44.85 -27.86 38.72
N ASN A 94 -44.52 -27.12 39.79
CA ASN A 94 -43.39 -27.18 40.78
C ASN A 94 -44.01 -27.05 42.23
N PRO A 95 -43.30 -26.89 43.39
CA PRO A 95 -41.86 -26.95 43.79
C PRO A 95 -41.57 -27.76 45.11
N THR A 96 -40.42 -27.51 45.78
CA THR A 96 -40.07 -27.64 47.25
C THR A 96 -39.08 -28.72 47.74
N ASP A 97 -38.37 -28.40 48.83
CA ASP A 97 -37.13 -29.03 49.36
C ASP A 97 -37.30 -30.15 50.41
N VAL A 98 -36.28 -31.01 50.56
CA VAL A 98 -36.06 -31.92 51.72
C VAL A 98 -34.56 -31.99 52.08
N THR A 99 -34.23 -32.33 53.33
CA THR A 99 -32.94 -32.05 54.02
C THR A 99 -32.00 -33.26 54.27
N LEU A 100 -30.69 -32.96 54.37
CA LEU A 100 -29.65 -33.50 55.30
C LEU A 100 -29.47 -35.03 55.50
N ALA A 101 -28.21 -35.50 55.39
CA ALA A 101 -27.56 -36.39 56.39
C ALA A 101 -26.03 -36.55 56.19
N ASP A 102 -25.30 -36.46 57.32
CA ASP A 102 -24.06 -37.15 57.75
C ASP A 102 -22.76 -37.24 56.92
N ALA A 103 -21.66 -37.20 57.68
CA ALA A 103 -20.27 -37.47 57.30
C ALA A 103 -19.63 -38.43 58.32
N PRO A 104 -18.36 -38.85 58.13
CA PRO A 104 -17.51 -39.00 59.33
C PRO A 104 -16.05 -38.54 59.15
N SER A 105 -15.60 -37.70 60.11
CA SER A 105 -14.31 -37.69 60.85
C SER A 105 -12.93 -37.98 60.19
N ALA A 106 -11.78 -37.52 60.72
CA ALA A 106 -11.38 -36.35 61.53
C ALA A 106 -9.89 -36.51 61.94
N THR A 107 -9.09 -35.44 61.88
CA THR A 107 -7.94 -35.04 62.77
C THR A 107 -7.25 -33.86 62.07
N GLN A 108 -7.40 -32.60 62.49
CA GLN A 108 -6.89 -31.92 63.71
C GLN A 108 -5.41 -31.52 63.68
N LEU A 109 -5.19 -30.20 63.80
CA LEU A 109 -4.10 -29.41 64.43
C LEU A 109 -3.98 -28.08 63.66
N GLU A 110 -4.86 -27.12 63.92
CA GLU A 110 -4.77 -26.08 64.97
C GLU A 110 -3.98 -24.82 64.56
N HIS A 111 -4.67 -23.68 64.56
CA HIS A 111 -4.09 -22.33 64.44
C HIS A 111 -3.87 -21.71 65.82
N PRO A 112 -2.77 -20.95 66.01
CA PRO A 112 -2.73 -19.84 66.94
C PRO A 112 -3.13 -18.54 66.21
N LEU A 113 -4.22 -17.91 66.67
CA LEU A 113 -4.35 -16.44 66.60
C LEU A 113 -3.37 -15.82 67.62
N LEU A 114 -2.92 -14.57 67.40
CA LEU A 114 -2.96 -13.50 68.42
C LEU A 114 -2.32 -12.17 67.95
N THR A 115 -2.88 -11.08 68.47
CA THR A 115 -2.31 -9.73 68.72
C THR A 115 -1.66 -8.90 67.61
N VAL A 116 -2.22 -7.70 67.43
CA VAL A 116 -1.58 -6.52 66.83
C VAL A 116 -0.63 -5.87 67.86
N PRO A 117 0.63 -5.54 67.53
CA PRO A 117 1.52 -4.71 68.35
C PRO A 117 1.37 -3.19 68.06
N PRO A 118 1.70 -2.30 69.00
CA PRO A 118 1.41 -0.86 68.91
C PRO A 118 2.44 -0.02 68.14
N VAL A 119 2.03 1.22 67.82
CA VAL A 119 2.81 2.24 67.08
C VAL A 119 3.95 2.84 67.92
N PRO A 120 5.19 2.93 67.41
CA PRO A 120 6.24 3.82 67.91
C PRO A 120 6.07 5.25 67.35
N ALA A 121 6.30 6.27 68.19
CA ALA A 121 6.16 7.67 67.79
C ALA A 121 7.48 8.29 67.26
N LEU A 122 7.32 9.23 66.32
CA LEU A 122 8.17 10.40 66.01
C LEU A 122 9.70 10.26 66.13
N LEU A 123 10.36 10.26 64.97
CA LEU A 123 11.65 10.94 64.78
C LEU A 123 11.54 11.90 63.60
N GLU A 124 11.92 13.16 63.83
CA GLU A 124 11.77 14.24 62.85
C GLU A 124 12.79 14.14 61.71
N ARG A 125 12.34 14.37 60.46
CA ARG A 125 13.21 14.67 59.32
C ARG A 125 12.60 15.79 58.44
N PRO A 126 13.42 16.55 57.69
CA PRO A 126 13.07 17.94 57.38
C PRO A 126 11.99 18.11 56.31
N SER A 127 11.21 19.19 56.46
CA SER A 127 10.28 19.67 55.44
C SER A 127 11.03 20.30 54.25
N LEU A 128 11.27 19.50 53.21
CA LEU A 128 11.62 20.04 51.89
C LEU A 128 10.43 20.87 51.37
N ARG A 129 10.60 22.19 51.38
CA ARG A 129 9.63 23.13 50.80
C ARG A 129 9.50 22.86 49.30
N VAL A 130 8.32 22.46 48.85
CA VAL A 130 7.93 22.63 47.45
C VAL A 130 7.93 24.14 47.15
N PRO A 131 8.68 24.64 46.16
CA PRO A 131 8.59 26.04 45.77
C PRO A 131 7.20 26.31 45.20
N SER A 132 6.47 27.26 45.79
CA SER A 132 5.26 27.81 45.18
C SER A 132 5.67 28.64 43.97
N MET A 133 5.60 28.03 42.78
CA MET A 133 5.76 28.75 41.52
C MET A 133 4.69 29.86 41.44
N PRO A 134 5.03 31.06 40.93
CA PRO A 134 4.09 32.16 40.87
C PRO A 134 2.94 31.84 39.89
N ALA A 135 1.75 32.40 40.18
CA ALA A 135 0.63 32.35 39.25
C ALA A 135 0.96 33.17 38.00
N LEU A 136 1.31 32.48 36.91
CA LEU A 136 1.28 33.04 35.56
C LEU A 136 -0.18 33.06 35.09
N SER A 137 -0.58 34.11 34.39
CA SER A 137 -1.95 34.32 33.92
C SER A 137 -2.33 33.37 32.79
N ASP A 138 -3.53 32.79 32.85
CA ASP A 138 -4.10 31.82 31.90
C ASP A 138 -4.39 32.35 30.46
N GLU A 139 -3.76 33.46 30.05
CA GLU A 139 -4.02 34.16 28.77
C GLU A 139 -2.83 34.12 27.79
N ALA A 140 -1.85 33.23 27.99
CA ALA A 140 -0.70 33.08 27.09
C ALA A 140 -0.59 31.65 26.52
N LEU A 141 -0.67 31.54 25.19
CA LEU A 141 -0.40 30.35 24.37
C LEU A 141 -1.38 29.17 24.50
N ASP A 142 -2.69 29.43 24.36
CA ASP A 142 -3.58 28.40 23.79
C ASP A 142 -3.35 28.31 22.26
N VAL A 143 -2.58 27.31 21.86
CA VAL A 143 -2.36 26.93 20.46
C VAL A 143 -2.51 25.42 20.29
N GLY A 144 -3.74 24.95 20.04
CA GLY A 144 -3.89 23.60 19.48
C GLY A 144 -5.22 22.85 19.59
N PHE A 145 -6.31 23.40 20.16
CA PHE A 145 -7.56 22.65 20.26
C PHE A 145 -8.86 23.40 19.90
N ASP A 146 -8.80 24.34 18.95
CA ASP A 146 -9.98 24.99 18.39
C ASP A 146 -10.76 24.05 17.44
N TYR A 147 -11.93 23.60 17.91
CA TYR A 147 -12.85 22.72 17.16
C TYR A 147 -13.79 23.49 16.22
N GLU A 148 -13.92 24.82 16.39
CA GLU A 148 -14.98 25.64 15.75
C GLU A 148 -14.57 26.25 14.40
N ALA A 149 -13.28 26.22 14.06
CA ALA A 149 -12.74 26.86 12.86
C ALA A 149 -13.32 26.38 11.51
N TRP A 150 -13.97 25.21 11.48
CA TRP A 150 -14.29 24.45 10.25
C TRP A 150 -15.73 24.58 9.70
N GLN A 151 -16.55 25.52 10.19
CA GLN A 151 -17.84 25.81 9.58
C GLN A 151 -17.72 26.87 8.47
N ALA A 152 -17.79 26.41 7.22
CA ALA A 152 -17.95 27.26 6.03
C ALA A 152 -19.03 26.65 5.12
N GLU A 153 -20.04 27.45 4.77
CA GLU A 153 -21.15 27.02 3.91
C GLU A 153 -20.70 26.84 2.45
N THR A 154 -21.30 25.88 1.74
CA THR A 154 -20.98 25.60 0.33
C THR A 154 -22.17 25.90 -0.57
N ASP A 155 -22.21 27.13 -1.10
CA ASP A 155 -23.13 27.53 -2.17
C ASP A 155 -22.34 28.30 -3.24
N GLY A 156 -22.26 27.75 -4.46
CA GLY A 156 -21.28 28.22 -5.46
C GLY A 156 -21.30 27.41 -6.75
N THR A 157 -22.30 27.66 -7.61
CA THR A 157 -22.39 27.03 -8.94
C THR A 157 -21.53 27.79 -9.97
N GLY A 158 -20.34 27.27 -10.27
CA GLY A 158 -19.50 27.72 -11.39
C GLY A 158 -19.51 26.69 -12.53
N ASP A 159 -19.92 27.12 -13.73
CA ASP A 159 -20.06 26.27 -14.92
C ASP A 159 -18.92 26.60 -15.92
N HIS A 160 -17.82 25.84 -15.86
CA HIS A 160 -16.63 26.07 -16.69
C HIS A 160 -16.07 24.78 -17.29
N ALA A 161 -15.52 24.92 -18.50
CA ALA A 161 -15.16 23.80 -19.37
C ALA A 161 -13.83 23.13 -19.00
N LEU A 162 -13.62 21.95 -19.58
CA LEU A 162 -12.40 21.14 -19.46
C LEU A 162 -11.20 21.85 -20.14
N ASP A 163 -10.27 22.40 -19.35
CA ASP A 163 -8.97 22.88 -19.84
C ASP A 163 -7.92 21.78 -19.53
N ASP A 164 -7.61 20.94 -20.53
CA ASP A 164 -6.64 19.85 -20.41
C ASP A 164 -5.21 20.40 -20.53
N GLU A 165 -4.36 20.04 -19.57
CA GLU A 165 -2.94 20.41 -19.50
C GLU A 165 -2.17 19.98 -20.76
N ALA A 166 -2.59 18.88 -21.41
CA ALA A 166 -2.07 18.43 -22.70
C ALA A 166 -2.39 19.40 -23.86
N THR A 167 -3.52 20.10 -23.82
CA THR A 167 -3.94 21.05 -24.89
C THR A 167 -3.05 22.28 -24.90
N ARG A 168 -2.69 22.81 -23.72
CA ARG A 168 -1.77 23.95 -23.59
C ARG A 168 -0.37 23.61 -24.09
N ALA A 169 0.10 22.38 -23.85
CA ALA A 169 1.38 21.89 -24.38
C ALA A 169 1.35 21.69 -25.92
N GLY A 170 0.23 21.25 -26.48
CA GLY A 170 0.07 21.07 -27.93
C GLY A 170 0.09 22.38 -28.72
N LEU A 171 -0.52 23.44 -28.19
CA LEU A 171 -0.62 24.75 -28.86
C LEU A 171 0.74 25.43 -29.05
N ASP A 172 1.68 25.29 -28.10
CA ASP A 172 2.99 25.96 -28.13
C ASP A 172 4.02 25.28 -29.05
N LEU A 173 3.73 24.07 -29.52
CA LEU A 173 4.59 23.28 -30.40
C LEU A 173 4.24 23.41 -31.91
N GLY A 174 3.09 24.01 -32.24
CA GLY A 174 2.68 24.21 -33.64
C GLY A 174 3.55 25.23 -34.40
N ASN A 175 4.10 26.22 -33.70
CA ASN A 175 4.83 27.35 -34.28
C ASN A 175 6.36 27.10 -34.42
N LEU A 176 6.79 25.84 -34.63
CA LEU A 176 8.20 25.46 -34.77
C LEU A 176 8.56 24.77 -36.10
N ALA A 177 7.59 24.59 -36.99
CA ALA A 177 7.88 24.29 -38.40
C ALA A 177 8.12 25.61 -39.14
N ASP A 178 9.41 26.00 -39.27
CA ASP A 178 10.01 26.89 -40.30
C ASP A 178 11.17 27.75 -39.72
N ILE A 179 12.32 27.12 -39.42
CA ILE A 179 13.61 27.81 -39.22
C ILE A 179 14.71 26.99 -39.93
N ASP A 180 15.48 27.66 -40.80
CA ASP A 180 16.53 27.06 -41.65
C ASP A 180 17.88 26.92 -40.90
N PRO A 181 18.50 25.73 -40.84
CA PRO A 181 19.74 25.50 -40.10
C PRO A 181 21.00 25.92 -40.90
N GLN A 182 21.27 27.23 -40.96
CA GLN A 182 22.53 27.77 -41.48
C GLN A 182 23.27 28.66 -40.46
N ASP A 183 23.97 28.01 -39.53
CA ASP A 183 25.32 28.44 -39.14
C ASP A 183 26.05 27.32 -38.38
N SER A 184 27.14 26.79 -38.94
CA SER A 184 27.90 25.67 -38.35
C SER A 184 29.39 25.70 -38.71
N GLN A 185 30.19 26.34 -37.87
CA GLN A 185 31.65 26.39 -37.89
C GLN A 185 32.15 26.57 -36.43
N SER A 186 33.32 26.11 -35.98
CA SER A 186 34.24 25.05 -36.43
C SER A 186 35.08 24.58 -35.23
N TYR A 187 35.78 23.44 -35.31
CA TYR A 187 36.45 22.80 -34.18
C TYR A 187 37.86 23.33 -33.86
N ALA A 188 38.11 23.70 -32.60
CA ALA A 188 39.32 23.42 -31.80
C ALA A 188 39.13 23.98 -30.36
N GLY A 189 39.69 23.42 -29.29
CA GLY A 189 40.52 22.22 -29.18
C GLY A 189 41.72 22.43 -28.27
N ASN A 190 41.55 22.33 -26.94
CA ASN A 190 42.66 22.10 -26.01
C ASN A 190 42.14 21.48 -24.69
N ARG A 191 42.99 20.66 -24.04
CA ARG A 191 42.72 20.05 -22.73
C ARG A 191 43.70 20.60 -21.70
N THR A 192 43.20 21.19 -20.62
CA THR A 192 43.94 21.39 -19.37
C THR A 192 42.98 21.28 -18.19
N LEU A 193 43.36 20.45 -17.22
CA LEU A 193 42.80 20.36 -15.88
C LEU A 193 43.99 20.43 -14.90
N PRO A 194 43.79 20.85 -13.65
CA PRO A 194 42.86 21.89 -13.18
C PRO A 194 43.65 22.99 -12.42
N ASP A 195 42.96 23.99 -11.89
CA ASP A 195 43.44 24.68 -10.67
C ASP A 195 42.23 25.21 -9.88
N ASP A 196 42.32 25.20 -8.56
CA ASP A 196 41.22 25.54 -7.64
C ASP A 196 41.13 27.05 -7.33
N ASN A 197 40.01 27.46 -6.74
CA ASN A 197 39.73 28.83 -6.25
C ASN A 197 39.45 29.89 -7.34
N ASN A 198 38.35 29.71 -8.06
CA ASN A 198 37.63 30.86 -8.62
C ASN A 198 36.14 30.73 -8.27
N GLU A 199 35.66 31.51 -7.30
CA GLU A 199 34.25 31.56 -6.94
C GLU A 199 33.44 32.20 -8.06
N GLN A 200 33.03 31.39 -9.04
CA GLN A 200 32.02 31.79 -10.00
C GLN A 200 30.71 32.03 -9.25
N LEU A 201 30.37 33.31 -9.10
CA LEU A 201 29.07 33.74 -8.58
C LEU A 201 27.95 32.96 -9.29
N PRO A 202 26.99 32.38 -8.55
CA PRO A 202 25.98 31.51 -9.12
C PRO A 202 25.16 32.27 -10.19
N PRO A 203 24.80 31.61 -11.31
CA PRO A 203 24.18 32.28 -12.45
C PRO A 203 22.85 32.93 -12.07
N GLU A 204 22.64 34.17 -12.54
CA GLU A 204 21.40 34.89 -12.28
C GLU A 204 20.22 34.15 -12.92
N LEU A 205 19.24 33.78 -12.10
CA LEU A 205 18.05 33.06 -12.55
C LEU A 205 17.01 34.05 -13.06
N HIS A 206 16.77 34.04 -14.37
CA HIS A 206 15.81 34.91 -15.04
C HIS A 206 14.43 34.26 -15.30
N ILE A 207 14.27 32.96 -14.99
CA ILE A 207 13.01 32.21 -15.15
C ILE A 207 12.36 32.03 -13.77
N GLU A 208 11.08 32.41 -13.63
CA GLU A 208 10.43 32.46 -12.30
C GLU A 208 10.30 31.09 -11.63
N ASP A 209 9.95 30.03 -12.35
CA ASP A 209 9.93 28.67 -11.78
C ASP A 209 11.30 28.22 -11.24
N LEU A 210 12.40 28.64 -11.89
CA LEU A 210 13.76 28.37 -11.43
C LEU A 210 14.11 29.22 -10.20
N ARG A 211 13.70 30.50 -10.18
CA ARG A 211 13.88 31.42 -9.04
C ARG A 211 13.15 30.91 -7.79
N VAL A 212 11.87 30.53 -7.93
CA VAL A 212 11.04 29.99 -6.83
C VAL A 212 11.67 28.72 -6.25
N SER A 213 12.01 27.76 -7.12
CA SER A 213 12.56 26.46 -6.66
C SER A 213 13.96 26.62 -6.05
N GLN A 214 14.80 27.51 -6.59
CA GLN A 214 16.08 27.85 -5.97
C GLN A 214 15.91 28.61 -4.65
N ALA A 215 14.89 29.45 -4.49
CA ALA A 215 14.59 30.10 -3.22
C ALA A 215 14.15 29.09 -2.14
N PHE A 216 13.37 28.07 -2.49
CA PHE A 216 13.07 26.95 -1.59
C PHE A 216 14.33 26.16 -1.21
N ILE A 217 15.23 25.89 -2.17
CA ILE A 217 16.51 25.20 -1.91
C ILE A 217 17.39 26.03 -0.96
N ASN A 218 17.56 27.32 -1.22
CA ASN A 218 18.37 28.21 -0.39
C ASN A 218 17.80 28.32 1.03
N ALA A 219 16.46 28.38 1.18
CA ALA A 219 15.79 28.43 2.48
C ALA A 219 15.90 27.11 3.27
N LEU A 220 16.22 25.99 2.63
CA LEU A 220 16.47 24.71 3.29
C LEU A 220 17.96 24.49 3.65
N GLN A 221 18.89 25.07 2.90
CA GLN A 221 20.34 24.87 3.10
C GLN A 221 20.87 25.41 4.44
N GLY A 222 20.14 26.30 5.10
CA GLY A 222 20.47 26.85 6.42
C GLY A 222 19.63 26.31 7.58
N ALA A 223 18.79 25.28 7.37
CA ALA A 223 17.77 24.85 8.34
C ALA A 223 18.34 24.55 9.75
N SER A 224 17.71 25.14 10.78
CA SER A 224 18.00 24.93 12.21
C SER A 224 16.75 24.50 12.96
N LEU A 225 16.91 23.80 14.10
CA LEU A 225 15.78 23.48 14.99
C LEU A 225 15.23 24.71 15.71
N ASP A 226 16.01 25.79 15.84
CA ASP A 226 15.58 27.05 16.46
C ASP A 226 14.75 27.94 15.52
N ASP A 227 14.75 27.66 14.21
CA ASP A 227 13.92 28.34 13.21
C ASP A 227 12.51 27.72 13.08
N GLU A 228 12.25 26.61 13.79
CA GLU A 228 10.98 25.88 13.73
C GLU A 228 9.99 26.34 14.82
N ASP A 229 8.71 26.49 14.47
CA ASP A 229 7.61 26.74 15.42
C ASP A 229 7.24 25.46 16.21
N LEU A 230 8.25 24.86 16.86
CA LEU A 230 8.12 23.71 17.74
C LEU A 230 7.80 24.15 19.16
N HIS A 231 6.93 23.39 19.82
CA HIS A 231 6.71 23.57 21.25
C HIS A 231 8.02 23.35 22.03
N PRO A 232 8.37 24.19 23.03
CA PRO A 232 9.65 24.10 23.76
C PRO A 232 10.01 22.70 24.27
N ASP A 233 9.06 21.96 24.87
CA ASP A 233 9.28 20.58 25.32
C ASP A 233 9.75 19.63 24.21
N VAL A 234 9.40 19.88 22.95
CA VAL A 234 9.80 19.06 21.80
C VAL A 234 11.22 19.43 21.36
N LEU A 235 11.52 20.73 21.26
CA LEU A 235 12.85 21.24 20.96
C LEU A 235 13.89 20.79 22.00
N ASP A 236 13.56 20.90 23.29
CA ASP A 236 14.42 20.39 24.36
C ASP A 236 14.65 18.88 24.21
N ARG A 237 13.59 18.06 24.00
CA ARG A 237 13.74 16.60 23.87
C ARG A 237 14.59 16.17 22.68
N LEU A 238 14.55 16.88 21.55
CA LEU A 238 15.39 16.59 20.38
C LEU A 238 16.89 16.68 20.71
N ARG A 239 17.25 17.65 21.56
CA ARG A 239 18.61 17.88 22.09
C ARG A 239 18.91 17.00 23.32
N ASN A 240 17.92 16.80 24.17
CA ASN A 240 17.98 16.15 25.47
C ASN A 240 16.97 14.99 25.58
N PRO A 241 17.17 13.86 24.87
CA PRO A 241 16.28 12.71 25.00
C PRO A 241 16.28 12.20 26.45
N PRO A 242 15.10 11.89 27.03
CA PRO A 242 15.00 11.31 28.37
C PRO A 242 15.65 9.92 28.42
N THR A 243 16.50 9.70 29.42
CA THR A 243 17.32 8.49 29.57
C THR A 243 16.65 7.38 30.37
N ASP A 244 15.69 7.72 31.22
CA ASP A 244 15.04 6.74 32.10
C ASP A 244 13.99 5.92 31.33
N GLU A 245 13.77 4.67 31.77
CA GLU A 245 12.64 3.88 31.27
C GLU A 245 11.32 4.47 31.78
N TYR A 246 10.31 4.57 30.91
CA TYR A 246 9.02 5.15 31.30
C TYR A 246 8.19 4.15 32.11
N GLN A 247 8.20 4.30 33.44
CA GLN A 247 7.37 3.51 34.34
C GLN A 247 5.93 4.05 34.36
N LEU A 248 4.97 3.19 33.99
CA LEU A 248 3.54 3.54 33.93
C LEU A 248 2.84 3.11 35.23
N ASP A 249 3.28 3.72 36.34
CA ASP A 249 2.91 3.30 37.69
C ASP A 249 1.53 3.79 38.15
N ASP A 250 1.02 4.91 37.62
CA ASP A 250 -0.34 5.39 37.93
C ASP A 250 -1.40 4.51 37.22
N PRO A 251 -2.23 3.75 37.97
CA PRO A 251 -3.28 2.92 37.38
C PRO A 251 -4.35 3.74 36.65
N THR A 252 -4.51 5.02 37.00
CA THR A 252 -5.49 5.93 36.41
C THR A 252 -5.07 6.32 35.00
N LEU A 253 -3.84 6.83 34.84
CA LEU A 253 -3.21 7.08 33.54
C LEU A 253 -3.11 5.79 32.71
N HIS A 254 -2.74 4.67 33.32
CA HIS A 254 -2.63 3.37 32.62
C HIS A 254 -3.98 2.97 32.01
N LEU A 255 -5.05 2.91 32.81
CA LEU A 255 -6.39 2.57 32.33
C LEU A 255 -6.93 3.60 31.31
N SER A 256 -6.65 4.88 31.52
CA SER A 256 -7.04 5.95 30.59
C SER A 256 -6.34 5.79 29.23
N LEU A 257 -5.05 5.44 29.22
CA LEU A 257 -4.29 5.16 28.00
C LEU A 257 -4.77 3.87 27.33
N GLU A 258 -5.00 2.76 28.05
CA GLU A 258 -5.53 1.54 27.43
C GLU A 258 -6.89 1.76 26.78
N VAL A 259 -7.82 2.45 27.46
CA VAL A 259 -9.13 2.77 26.90
C VAL A 259 -9.01 3.75 25.72
N PHE A 260 -8.17 4.79 25.81
CA PHE A 260 -7.94 5.72 24.70
C PHE A 260 -7.30 5.04 23.47
N LEU A 261 -6.40 4.07 23.67
CA LEU A 261 -5.73 3.34 22.60
C LEU A 261 -6.63 2.23 22.02
N GLY A 262 -7.49 1.62 22.84
CA GLY A 262 -8.48 0.61 22.42
C GLY A 262 -9.69 1.21 21.72
N LEU A 263 -10.12 2.42 22.08
CA LEU A 263 -11.18 3.18 21.40
C LEU A 263 -10.63 3.91 20.16
N ASP A 264 -10.03 3.17 19.23
CA ASP A 264 -9.46 3.72 17.98
C ASP A 264 -10.54 4.39 17.09
N ARG A 265 -11.70 3.73 16.96
CA ARG A 265 -12.80 4.10 16.05
C ARG A 265 -13.97 4.82 16.72
N ALA A 266 -13.98 4.94 18.05
CA ALA A 266 -15.11 5.48 18.80
C ALA A 266 -15.14 7.03 18.80
N SER A 267 -16.27 7.61 19.22
CA SER A 267 -16.41 9.06 19.42
C SER A 267 -16.09 9.49 20.86
N GLU A 268 -15.92 10.80 21.07
CA GLU A 268 -15.71 11.43 22.39
C GLU A 268 -16.72 10.93 23.44
N ALA A 269 -18.01 10.96 23.11
CA ALA A 269 -19.08 10.46 23.95
C ALA A 269 -18.97 8.96 24.34
N HIS A 270 -18.29 8.11 23.55
CA HIS A 270 -18.04 6.71 23.95
C HIS A 270 -16.93 6.61 25.00
N TYR A 271 -15.91 7.49 24.92
CA TYR A 271 -14.88 7.59 25.94
C TYR A 271 -15.49 8.11 27.26
N ASP A 272 -16.32 9.15 27.20
CA ASP A 272 -17.00 9.71 28.37
C ASP A 272 -17.98 8.71 29.02
N LEU A 273 -18.73 7.95 28.20
CA LEU A 273 -19.58 6.84 28.68
C LEU A 273 -18.75 5.75 29.38
N MET A 274 -17.56 5.43 28.88
CA MET A 274 -16.67 4.44 29.49
C MET A 274 -16.09 4.97 30.81
N CYS A 275 -15.60 6.20 30.87
CA CYS A 275 -15.14 6.86 32.10
C CYS A 275 -16.25 6.87 33.16
N GLY A 276 -17.48 7.23 32.78
CA GLY A 276 -18.63 7.19 33.67
C GLY A 276 -19.01 5.77 34.13
N ALA A 277 -18.83 4.75 33.29
CA ALA A 277 -19.09 3.36 33.64
C ALA A 277 -18.03 2.79 34.62
N VAL A 278 -16.74 3.09 34.38
CA VAL A 278 -15.63 2.72 35.25
C VAL A 278 -15.74 3.39 36.61
N LEU A 279 -16.03 4.70 36.64
CA LEU A 279 -16.20 5.45 37.88
C LEU A 279 -17.34 4.87 38.75
N ARG A 280 -18.48 4.51 38.14
CA ARG A 280 -19.62 3.88 38.86
C ARG A 280 -19.34 2.45 39.33
N SER A 281 -18.54 1.68 38.58
CA SER A 281 -18.36 0.23 38.84
C SER A 281 -17.13 -0.09 39.69
N HIS A 282 -16.10 0.76 39.65
CA HIS A 282 -14.80 0.51 40.26
C HIS A 282 -14.24 1.72 41.05
N GLY A 283 -14.91 2.88 41.05
CA GLY A 283 -14.47 4.07 41.78
C GLY A 283 -13.25 4.80 41.17
N ILE A 284 -12.73 4.32 40.04
CA ILE A 284 -11.56 4.90 39.38
C ILE A 284 -12.01 6.11 38.54
N ASN A 285 -11.51 7.29 38.87
CA ASN A 285 -11.76 8.52 38.11
C ASN A 285 -10.76 8.68 36.97
N MET A 286 -11.06 8.06 35.82
CA MET A 286 -10.22 8.15 34.61
C MET A 286 -10.01 9.59 34.13
N LEU A 287 -8.90 9.83 33.42
CA LEU A 287 -8.60 11.12 32.80
C LEU A 287 -9.65 11.46 31.74
N SER A 288 -10.07 12.73 31.67
CA SER A 288 -10.92 13.24 30.59
C SER A 288 -10.24 13.11 29.21
N LEU A 289 -11.02 13.17 28.12
CA LEU A 289 -10.45 12.99 26.79
C LEU A 289 -9.40 14.05 26.43
N TYR A 290 -9.54 15.28 26.94
CA TYR A 290 -8.51 16.33 26.84
C TYR A 290 -7.23 15.95 27.61
N GLN A 291 -7.35 15.53 28.87
CA GLN A 291 -6.21 15.16 29.71
C GLN A 291 -5.44 13.96 29.14
N VAL A 292 -6.11 12.93 28.63
CA VAL A 292 -5.42 11.78 28.02
C VAL A 292 -4.81 12.13 26.65
N LYS A 293 -5.44 13.00 25.83
CA LYS A 293 -4.81 13.55 24.60
C LYS A 293 -3.52 14.31 24.92
N ARG A 294 -3.52 15.14 25.98
CA ARG A 294 -2.34 15.87 26.46
C ARG A 294 -1.26 14.91 26.99
N ALA A 295 -1.62 13.96 27.85
CA ALA A 295 -0.68 12.92 28.30
C ALA A 295 -0.10 12.11 27.13
N VAL A 296 -0.88 11.84 26.08
CA VAL A 296 -0.42 11.19 24.86
C VAL A 296 0.64 12.04 24.11
N GLN A 297 0.42 13.35 23.98
CA GLN A 297 1.43 14.27 23.44
C GLN A 297 2.68 14.32 24.33
N ASP A 298 2.50 14.41 25.65
CA ASP A 298 3.59 14.61 26.62
C ASP A 298 4.41 13.34 26.86
N ILE A 299 3.86 12.14 26.65
CA ILE A 299 4.62 10.88 26.64
C ILE A 299 5.34 10.68 25.30
N SER A 300 4.64 10.87 24.16
CA SER A 300 5.20 10.61 22.84
C SER A 300 6.23 11.64 22.37
N GLY A 301 6.13 12.90 22.83
CA GLY A 301 6.83 14.03 22.22
C GLY A 301 6.26 14.43 20.84
N VAL A 302 5.20 13.79 20.36
CA VAL A 302 4.62 14.01 19.02
C VAL A 302 3.45 15.01 19.12
N ARG A 303 3.74 16.25 18.75
CA ARG A 303 2.76 17.33 18.59
C ARG A 303 2.60 17.70 17.11
N ALA A 304 1.50 18.35 16.77
CA ALA A 304 1.15 18.72 15.39
C ALA A 304 1.81 20.04 14.99
N VAL A 305 2.37 20.09 13.78
CA VAL A 305 2.80 21.34 13.12
C VAL A 305 1.79 21.64 12.01
N TYR A 306 1.26 22.87 11.98
CA TYR A 306 0.19 23.27 11.07
C TYR A 306 0.61 24.43 10.18
N ASP A 307 0.98 24.13 8.94
CA ASP A 307 1.29 25.13 7.92
C ASP A 307 0.00 25.66 7.28
N ASP A 308 -0.16 26.98 7.17
CA ASP A 308 -1.29 27.57 6.45
C ASP A 308 -1.19 27.28 4.95
N MET A 309 -2.32 27.16 4.24
CA MET A 309 -2.31 26.95 2.79
C MET A 309 -3.45 27.64 2.06
N CYS A 310 -3.28 27.78 0.74
CA CYS A 310 -4.32 28.29 -0.14
C CYS A 310 -5.50 27.30 -0.22
N ILE A 311 -6.73 27.82 -0.14
CA ILE A 311 -7.99 27.06 -0.27
C ILE A 311 -8.16 26.34 -1.62
N ASN A 312 -7.38 26.72 -2.64
CA ASN A 312 -7.32 26.06 -3.95
C ASN A 312 -6.17 25.02 -4.07
N SER A 313 -5.48 24.70 -2.98
CA SER A 313 -4.29 23.82 -2.93
C SER A 313 -3.10 24.29 -3.80
N CYS A 314 -3.06 25.57 -4.19
CA CYS A 314 -2.01 26.13 -5.03
C CYS A 314 -0.62 26.12 -4.35
N VAL A 315 -0.55 26.60 -3.11
CA VAL A 315 0.68 26.68 -2.29
C VAL A 315 0.36 26.46 -0.81
N ALA A 316 1.33 25.96 -0.05
CA ALA A 316 1.44 26.24 1.38
C ALA A 316 2.15 27.60 1.58
N TYR A 317 1.86 28.29 2.67
CA TYR A 317 2.50 29.55 3.04
C TYR A 317 3.75 29.26 3.88
N THR A 318 4.75 28.65 3.24
CA THR A 318 6.00 28.14 3.81
C THR A 318 7.21 28.67 3.05
N GLY A 319 8.40 28.67 3.68
CA GLY A 319 9.64 29.09 3.04
C GLY A 319 9.51 30.49 2.39
N PRO A 320 9.87 30.67 1.10
CA PRO A 320 9.66 31.92 0.37
C PRO A 320 8.23 32.49 0.39
N PHE A 321 7.19 31.66 0.60
CA PHE A 321 5.80 32.12 0.68
C PHE A 321 5.30 32.40 2.09
N ALA A 322 6.12 32.22 3.14
CA ALA A 322 5.70 32.34 4.54
C ALA A 322 5.08 33.71 4.90
N ASN A 323 5.59 34.78 4.29
CA ASN A 323 5.14 36.16 4.53
C ASN A 323 3.99 36.63 3.62
N HIS A 324 3.40 35.75 2.79
CA HIS A 324 2.30 36.11 1.91
C HIS A 324 0.94 36.04 2.63
N ASP A 325 0.15 37.13 2.51
CA ASP A 325 -1.26 37.21 2.94
C ASP A 325 -2.25 36.78 1.82
N THR A 326 -1.80 36.68 0.57
CA THR A 326 -2.58 36.26 -0.62
C THR A 326 -1.81 35.24 -1.45
N CYS A 327 -2.52 34.34 -2.14
CA CYS A 327 -1.91 33.29 -2.96
C CYS A 327 -1.26 33.87 -4.24
N PRO A 328 0.04 33.61 -4.53
CA PRO A 328 0.70 34.12 -5.72
C PRO A 328 0.13 33.55 -7.03
N THR A 329 -0.54 32.37 -6.99
CA THR A 329 -1.08 31.69 -8.17
C THR A 329 -2.51 32.09 -8.51
N CYS A 330 -3.36 32.36 -7.50
CA CYS A 330 -4.80 32.59 -7.72
C CYS A 330 -5.39 33.77 -6.92
N ALA A 331 -4.56 34.64 -6.35
CA ALA A 331 -4.90 35.85 -5.57
C ALA A 331 -5.77 35.67 -4.31
N GLU A 332 -6.37 34.49 -4.09
CA GLU A 332 -7.15 34.14 -2.89
C GLU A 332 -6.43 34.51 -1.59
N HIS A 333 -7.17 35.09 -0.63
CA HIS A 333 -6.65 35.44 0.68
C HIS A 333 -6.30 34.18 1.50
N ARG A 334 -5.20 34.24 2.25
CA ARG A 334 -4.79 33.25 3.26
C ARG A 334 -5.78 33.17 4.42
N TYR A 335 -6.21 34.33 4.90
CA TYR A 335 -7.05 34.49 6.09
C TYR A 335 -8.51 34.75 5.76
N ASP A 336 -9.40 34.34 6.66
CA ASP A 336 -10.83 34.62 6.62
C ASP A 336 -11.07 36.13 6.77
N GLN A 337 -11.54 36.77 5.70
CA GLN A 337 -11.74 38.23 5.66
C GLN A 337 -12.92 38.69 6.52
N LEU A 338 -13.90 37.83 6.81
CA LEU A 338 -15.02 38.16 7.69
C LEU A 338 -14.54 38.15 9.14
N LYS A 339 -13.87 37.06 9.58
CA LYS A 339 -13.32 36.97 10.95
C LYS A 339 -12.25 38.04 11.22
N LEU A 340 -11.45 38.39 10.21
CA LEU A 340 -10.48 39.48 10.30
C LEU A 340 -11.16 40.86 10.45
N ALA A 341 -12.28 41.11 9.74
CA ALA A 341 -13.02 42.36 9.85
C ALA A 341 -13.86 42.47 11.14
N GLU A 342 -14.43 41.36 11.63
CA GLU A 342 -15.26 41.33 12.84
C GLU A 342 -14.46 41.33 14.14
N LYS A 343 -13.35 40.58 14.19
CA LYS A 343 -12.59 40.31 15.43
C LYS A 343 -11.14 40.83 15.40
N GLY A 344 -10.67 41.37 14.27
CA GLY A 344 -9.26 41.73 14.07
C GLY A 344 -8.31 40.52 13.99
N THR A 345 -8.82 39.29 14.02
CA THR A 345 -8.01 38.07 14.15
C THR A 345 -7.67 37.47 12.79
N LYS A 346 -6.37 37.26 12.51
CA LYS A 346 -5.88 36.51 11.34
C LYS A 346 -6.13 35.01 11.52
N ILE A 347 -7.31 34.53 11.14
CA ILE A 347 -7.65 33.09 11.16
C ILE A 347 -7.47 32.50 9.74
N PRO A 348 -6.61 31.49 9.53
CA PRO A 348 -6.34 30.93 8.21
C PRO A 348 -7.54 30.13 7.68
N ARG A 349 -7.82 30.22 6.37
CA ARG A 349 -8.95 29.53 5.73
C ARG A 349 -8.73 28.04 5.56
N GLN A 350 -7.48 27.59 5.48
CA GLN A 350 -7.10 26.20 5.36
C GLN A 350 -5.67 26.00 5.87
N ARG A 351 -5.39 24.83 6.48
CA ARG A 351 -4.06 24.43 6.97
C ARG A 351 -3.77 22.98 6.58
N MET A 352 -2.52 22.66 6.27
CA MET A 352 -2.03 21.28 6.15
C MET A 352 -1.42 20.82 7.48
N LEU A 353 -1.23 19.51 7.65
CA LEU A 353 -0.56 18.93 8.82
C LEU A 353 0.82 18.40 8.42
N THR A 354 1.84 18.78 9.18
CA THR A 354 3.17 18.16 9.22
C THR A 354 3.36 17.48 10.58
N ASN A 355 3.84 16.22 10.61
CA ASN A 355 4.27 15.54 11.83
C ASN A 355 5.78 15.31 11.76
N VAL A 356 6.53 16.06 12.56
CA VAL A 356 7.99 16.01 12.61
C VAL A 356 8.53 14.62 12.99
N ILE A 357 9.63 14.19 12.35
CA ILE A 357 10.12 12.81 12.42
C ILE A 357 11.03 12.55 13.64
N GLY A 358 11.75 13.56 14.14
CA GLY A 358 12.72 13.43 15.24
C GLY A 358 12.18 12.75 16.51
N PRO A 359 11.05 13.18 17.09
CA PRO A 359 10.50 12.56 18.31
C PRO A 359 10.05 11.12 18.08
N GLN A 360 9.56 10.81 16.87
CA GLN A 360 9.15 9.47 16.48
C GLN A 360 10.35 8.52 16.35
N LEU A 361 11.50 9.02 15.87
CA LEU A 361 12.75 8.26 15.82
C LEU A 361 13.30 8.01 17.23
N GLN A 362 13.35 9.04 18.09
CA GLN A 362 13.77 8.89 19.49
C GLN A 362 12.92 7.84 20.22
N ALA A 363 11.60 7.85 20.03
CA ALA A 363 10.68 6.87 20.64
C ALA A 363 11.01 5.42 20.29
N MET A 364 11.55 5.12 19.10
CA MET A 364 11.93 3.76 18.70
C MET A 364 13.14 3.20 19.46
N TRP A 365 13.98 4.04 20.06
CA TRP A 365 15.16 3.63 20.83
C TRP A 365 14.91 3.51 22.35
N ARG A 366 13.75 3.96 22.86
CA ARG A 366 13.48 4.08 24.31
C ARG A 366 13.33 2.76 25.07
N THR A 367 13.20 1.63 24.39
CA THR A 367 13.21 0.29 25.03
C THR A 367 14.27 -0.62 24.42
N PRO A 368 14.92 -1.52 25.19
CA PRO A 368 16.04 -2.31 24.68
C PRO A 368 15.68 -3.20 23.48
N ALA A 369 14.42 -3.64 23.38
CA ALA A 369 13.91 -4.36 22.22
C ALA A 369 13.80 -3.47 20.97
N GLY A 370 13.37 -2.21 21.12
CA GLY A 370 13.32 -1.21 20.05
C GLY A 370 14.73 -0.79 19.60
N ALA A 371 15.62 -0.52 20.55
CA ALA A 371 17.02 -0.19 20.28
C ALA A 371 17.75 -1.31 19.52
N ARG A 372 17.59 -2.59 19.90
CA ARG A 372 18.12 -3.72 19.11
C ARG A 372 17.49 -3.83 17.72
N ALA A 373 16.18 -3.60 17.60
CA ALA A 373 15.52 -3.57 16.29
C ALA A 373 16.03 -2.44 15.37
N MET A 374 16.57 -1.36 15.93
CA MET A 374 17.22 -0.26 15.21
C MET A 374 18.69 -0.56 14.79
N LYS A 375 19.33 -1.58 15.35
CA LYS A 375 20.72 -1.98 15.03
C LYS A 375 20.82 -2.96 13.85
N TYR A 376 19.69 -3.39 13.27
CA TYR A 376 19.66 -4.34 12.14
C TYR A 376 20.55 -3.89 10.96
N ARG A 377 20.46 -2.61 10.56
CA ARG A 377 21.27 -2.05 9.47
C ARG A 377 22.78 -2.09 9.78
N GLU A 378 23.18 -1.66 10.97
CA GLU A 378 24.58 -1.72 11.46
C GLU A 378 25.09 -3.16 11.42
N GLU A 379 24.35 -4.09 12.02
CA GLU A 379 24.69 -5.51 12.06
C GLU A 379 24.85 -6.14 10.67
N CYS A 380 23.94 -5.85 9.73
CA CYS A 380 24.01 -6.37 8.37
C CYS A 380 25.14 -5.73 7.57
N THR A 381 25.34 -4.42 7.71
CA THR A 381 26.43 -3.68 7.04
C THR A 381 27.80 -4.20 7.49
N ARG A 382 27.99 -4.42 8.79
CA ARG A 382 29.23 -5.00 9.33
C ARG A 382 29.51 -6.39 8.74
N LYS A 383 28.52 -7.31 8.76
CA LYS A 383 28.65 -8.67 8.19
C LYS A 383 29.04 -8.61 6.69
N MET A 384 28.36 -7.76 5.91
CA MET A 384 28.68 -7.58 4.49
C MET A 384 30.07 -6.97 4.25
N MET A 385 30.55 -6.10 5.14
CA MET A 385 31.88 -5.48 5.05
C MET A 385 33.02 -6.42 5.51
N GLU A 386 32.71 -7.46 6.29
CA GLU A 386 33.58 -8.57 6.69
C GLU A 386 33.72 -9.60 5.54
N ASP A 387 32.63 -9.95 4.85
CA ASP A 387 32.63 -10.88 3.69
C ASP A 387 33.25 -10.32 2.39
N ALA A 388 33.70 -9.07 2.42
CA ALA A 388 34.14 -8.32 1.25
C ALA A 388 35.56 -8.68 0.77
N GLN A 389 35.75 -8.77 -0.54
CA GLN A 389 36.97 -9.27 -1.17
C GLN A 389 37.80 -8.16 -1.83
N PHE A 390 39.12 -8.30 -1.82
CA PHE A 390 40.02 -7.41 -2.56
C PHE A 390 40.11 -7.88 -4.02
N THR A 391 39.75 -7.00 -4.95
CA THR A 391 39.88 -7.23 -6.40
C THR A 391 40.89 -6.25 -7.00
N VAL A 392 41.32 -6.50 -8.24
CA VAL A 392 42.22 -5.61 -9.00
C VAL A 392 41.63 -4.20 -9.17
N ASN A 393 40.30 -4.07 -9.09
CA ASN A 393 39.57 -2.80 -9.21
C ASN A 393 39.17 -2.19 -7.84
N GLY A 394 39.68 -2.73 -6.72
CA GLY A 394 39.38 -2.27 -5.35
C GLY A 394 38.61 -3.27 -4.49
N LYS A 395 38.13 -2.83 -3.31
CA LYS A 395 37.29 -3.65 -2.41
C LYS A 395 35.92 -3.86 -3.06
N SER A 396 35.56 -5.12 -3.29
CA SER A 396 34.29 -5.51 -3.91
C SER A 396 33.51 -6.46 -2.99
N ILE A 397 32.21 -6.23 -2.84
CA ILE A 397 31.32 -7.11 -2.09
C ILE A 397 30.65 -8.06 -3.08
N ASN A 398 30.84 -9.37 -2.89
CA ASN A 398 30.12 -10.36 -3.67
C ASN A 398 28.66 -10.43 -3.16
N VAL A 399 27.71 -10.07 -4.01
CA VAL A 399 26.26 -10.09 -3.69
C VAL A 399 25.61 -11.24 -4.45
N PRO A 400 25.58 -12.48 -3.89
CA PRO A 400 24.97 -13.64 -4.56
C PRO A 400 23.44 -13.56 -4.61
N VAL A 401 22.83 -12.85 -3.65
CA VAL A 401 21.38 -12.65 -3.52
C VAL A 401 21.12 -11.21 -3.08
N TYR A 402 20.20 -10.52 -3.76
CA TYR A 402 19.68 -9.22 -3.37
C TYR A 402 18.43 -9.42 -2.49
N SER A 403 18.43 -8.95 -1.24
CA SER A 403 17.31 -9.14 -0.30
C SER A 403 16.87 -7.91 0.50
N ASP A 404 17.66 -6.82 0.43
CA ASP A 404 17.38 -5.52 1.05
C ASP A 404 18.18 -4.42 0.32
N TYR A 405 17.86 -3.13 0.52
CA TYR A 405 18.57 -1.99 -0.09
C TYR A 405 20.08 -1.97 0.24
N LEU A 406 20.47 -2.58 1.37
CA LEU A 406 21.86 -2.76 1.80
C LEU A 406 22.73 -3.46 0.75
N HIS A 407 22.12 -4.30 -0.10
CA HIS A 407 22.76 -5.06 -1.17
C HIS A 407 22.94 -4.25 -2.47
N GLY A 408 22.39 -3.04 -2.53
CA GLY A 408 22.58 -2.13 -3.65
C GLY A 408 23.97 -1.50 -3.64
N SER A 409 24.61 -1.39 -4.81
CA SER A 409 25.92 -0.76 -4.93
C SER A 409 25.96 0.68 -4.42
N GLU A 410 24.85 1.42 -4.50
CA GLU A 410 24.74 2.80 -4.01
C GLU A 410 24.96 2.89 -2.49
N TYR A 411 24.32 2.00 -1.72
CA TYR A 411 24.48 1.93 -0.27
C TYR A 411 25.90 1.49 0.11
N ILE A 412 26.40 0.45 -0.57
CA ILE A 412 27.75 -0.08 -0.34
C ILE A 412 28.80 1.01 -0.58
N SER A 413 28.65 1.79 -1.65
CA SER A 413 29.54 2.93 -1.95
C SER A 413 29.39 4.08 -0.95
N ALA A 414 28.18 4.40 -0.50
CA ALA A 414 27.96 5.44 0.51
C ALA A 414 28.61 5.11 1.86
N VAL A 415 28.49 3.86 2.34
CA VAL A 415 29.22 3.40 3.52
C VAL A 415 30.74 3.40 3.29
N ALA A 416 31.20 2.96 2.11
CA ALA A 416 32.63 2.93 1.79
C ALA A 416 33.28 4.34 1.67
N ARG A 417 32.49 5.38 1.38
CA ARG A 417 32.92 6.80 1.41
C ARG A 417 32.87 7.43 2.81
N GLY A 418 32.16 6.81 3.76
CA GLY A 418 31.88 7.39 5.08
C GLY A 418 30.67 8.34 5.10
N ASP A 419 29.88 8.39 4.01
CA ASP A 419 28.63 9.15 3.97
C ASP A 419 27.64 8.62 5.02
N ILE A 420 27.60 7.29 5.16
CA ILE A 420 26.73 6.57 6.10
C ILE A 420 27.60 5.85 7.15
N LEU A 421 27.41 6.21 8.42
CA LEU A 421 28.06 5.62 9.60
C LEU A 421 27.07 4.77 10.41
N ASP A 422 27.59 3.88 11.27
CA ASP A 422 26.82 2.90 12.05
C ASP A 422 25.70 3.49 12.92
N THR A 423 25.87 4.73 13.39
CA THR A 423 24.89 5.47 14.21
C THR A 423 23.84 6.25 13.42
N ASP A 424 24.01 6.46 12.12
CA ASP A 424 23.09 7.28 11.32
C ASP A 424 21.72 6.61 11.10
N THR A 425 20.69 7.40 10.81
CA THR A 425 19.34 6.91 10.51
C THR A 425 18.98 7.10 9.05
N VAL A 426 18.81 6.00 8.31
CA VAL A 426 18.41 6.03 6.90
C VAL A 426 16.88 6.07 6.78
N LEU A 427 16.38 6.95 5.92
CA LEU A 427 14.95 7.16 5.66
C LEU A 427 14.61 6.97 4.17
N MET A 428 13.41 6.45 3.92
CA MET A 428 12.70 6.63 2.65
C MET A 428 11.51 7.57 2.87
N LEU A 429 11.32 8.51 1.94
CA LEU A 429 10.09 9.26 1.76
C LEU A 429 9.21 8.58 0.70
N SER A 430 7.92 8.46 0.96
CA SER A 430 6.91 8.06 -0.03
C SER A 430 5.77 9.06 0.01
N ILE A 431 5.26 9.48 -1.15
CA ILE A 431 4.20 10.47 -1.30
C ILE A 431 3.25 10.10 -2.45
N ASP A 432 1.95 10.20 -2.20
CA ASP A 432 0.91 9.82 -3.17
C ASP A 432 -0.41 10.59 -2.94
N GLY A 433 -1.27 10.59 -3.95
CA GLY A 433 -2.58 11.25 -3.95
C GLY A 433 -3.72 10.29 -3.58
N ALA A 434 -4.61 10.73 -2.68
CA ALA A 434 -5.76 9.98 -2.20
C ALA A 434 -7.08 10.72 -2.52
N GLN A 435 -7.96 10.08 -3.30
CA GLN A 435 -9.29 10.61 -3.60
C GLN A 435 -10.30 10.16 -2.54
N LEU A 436 -10.74 11.08 -1.67
CA LEU A 436 -11.65 10.75 -0.56
C LEU A 436 -13.14 10.58 -0.97
N TYR A 437 -13.57 11.11 -2.12
CA TYR A 437 -14.95 10.99 -2.61
C TYR A 437 -15.02 10.38 -4.01
N ARG A 438 -15.82 9.31 -4.16
CA ARG A 438 -16.08 8.61 -5.43
C ARG A 438 -16.67 9.49 -6.54
N SER A 439 -17.35 10.58 -6.19
CA SER A 439 -18.14 11.41 -7.12
C SER A 439 -17.83 12.91 -7.03
N LYS A 440 -16.69 13.28 -6.44
CA LYS A 440 -16.14 14.65 -6.46
C LYS A 440 -14.63 14.56 -6.68
N GLN A 441 -14.02 15.55 -7.33
CA GLN A 441 -12.58 15.77 -7.21
C GLN A 441 -12.31 16.27 -5.79
N SER A 442 -11.37 15.62 -5.10
CA SER A 442 -11.15 15.82 -3.67
C SER A 442 -9.79 15.24 -3.27
N ASP A 443 -8.77 15.69 -3.99
CA ASP A 443 -7.46 15.06 -3.97
C ASP A 443 -6.69 15.59 -2.76
N CYS A 444 -6.67 14.85 -1.66
CA CYS A 444 -5.66 15.09 -0.61
C CYS A 444 -4.40 14.30 -0.93
N TRP A 445 -3.25 14.77 -0.46
CA TRP A 445 -1.97 14.09 -0.63
C TRP A 445 -1.41 13.73 0.74
N ILE A 446 -0.82 12.54 0.84
CA ILE A 446 -0.22 12.03 2.09
C ILE A 446 1.23 11.70 1.79
N TYR A 447 2.13 12.03 2.72
CA TYR A 447 3.49 11.53 2.68
C TYR A 447 3.86 10.79 3.98
N ILE A 448 4.68 9.75 3.84
CA ILE A 448 5.11 8.86 4.92
C ILE A 448 6.63 8.71 4.94
N TRP A 449 7.17 8.51 6.14
CA TRP A 449 8.56 8.15 6.38
C TRP A 449 8.64 6.67 6.74
N VAL A 450 9.55 5.94 6.08
CA VAL A 450 9.90 4.56 6.43
C VAL A 450 11.34 4.52 6.92
N ASN A 451 11.53 4.05 8.15
CA ASN A 451 12.82 3.96 8.81
C ASN A 451 13.57 2.68 8.37
N TYR A 452 14.65 2.85 7.63
CA TYR A 452 15.40 1.77 6.99
C TYR A 452 16.41 1.08 7.92
N ASN A 453 16.69 1.63 9.11
CA ASN A 453 17.56 0.99 10.09
C ASN A 453 16.99 -0.34 10.64
N ARG A 454 15.66 -0.48 10.60
CA ARG A 454 14.91 -1.67 11.07
C ARG A 454 14.82 -2.75 9.99
N ALA A 455 14.59 -4.00 10.37
CA ALA A 455 14.47 -5.12 9.44
C ALA A 455 13.26 -5.02 8.47
N PRO A 456 13.34 -5.56 7.23
CA PRO A 456 12.25 -5.51 6.25
C PRO A 456 10.94 -6.15 6.71
N ASP A 457 10.99 -7.20 7.54
CA ASP A 457 9.81 -7.87 8.11
C ASP A 457 9.02 -6.98 9.08
N ASN A 458 9.56 -5.81 9.46
CA ASN A 458 9.02 -4.95 10.50
C ASN A 458 8.85 -3.49 10.04
N ARG A 459 9.75 -2.95 9.20
CA ARG A 459 9.75 -1.52 8.85
C ARG A 459 8.52 -1.04 8.06
N TYR A 460 7.85 -1.92 7.31
CA TYR A 460 6.67 -1.57 6.50
C TYR A 460 5.32 -1.80 7.20
N LYS A 461 5.32 -2.36 8.42
CA LYS A 461 4.10 -2.51 9.22
C LYS A 461 3.61 -1.12 9.65
N MET A 462 2.29 -0.92 9.69
CA MET A 462 1.68 0.38 10.04
C MET A 462 1.97 0.87 11.48
N SER A 463 2.58 0.03 12.33
CA SER A 463 3.14 0.37 13.65
C SER A 463 4.57 0.92 13.62
N SER A 464 5.23 0.84 12.46
CA SER A 464 6.64 1.19 12.22
C SER A 464 6.80 2.31 11.19
N VAL A 465 5.77 2.54 10.37
CA VAL A 465 5.66 3.66 9.43
C VAL A 465 5.19 4.92 10.16
N SER A 466 5.79 6.06 9.81
CA SER A 466 5.43 7.38 10.35
C SER A 466 4.69 8.20 9.28
N ILE A 467 3.54 8.79 9.61
CA ILE A 467 2.82 9.69 8.70
C ILE A 467 3.51 11.06 8.76
N GLY A 468 4.27 11.42 7.72
CA GLY A 468 5.03 12.66 7.66
C GLY A 468 4.14 13.90 7.50
N GLY A 469 3.08 13.81 6.69
CA GLY A 469 2.13 14.90 6.55
C GLY A 469 0.87 14.56 5.78
N VAL A 470 -0.14 15.43 5.92
CA VAL A 470 -1.44 15.36 5.25
C VAL A 470 -1.75 16.73 4.64
N ILE A 471 -1.78 16.77 3.31
CA ILE A 471 -2.08 17.95 2.50
C ILE A 471 -3.54 17.84 2.06
N PRO A 472 -4.46 18.68 2.56
CA PRO A 472 -5.87 18.59 2.20
C PRO A 472 -6.15 19.09 0.78
N GLY A 473 -7.24 18.57 0.18
CA GLY A 473 -7.71 19.00 -1.13
C GLY A 473 -8.37 20.40 -1.12
N PRO A 474 -9.14 20.78 -2.15
CA PRO A 474 -9.84 19.88 -3.09
C PRO A 474 -9.05 19.45 -4.33
N LYS A 475 -7.90 20.08 -4.62
CA LYS A 475 -7.13 19.90 -5.87
C LYS A 475 -5.74 19.32 -5.61
N LYS A 476 -5.11 18.75 -6.64
CA LYS A 476 -3.67 18.43 -6.63
C LYS A 476 -2.83 19.65 -6.16
N PRO A 477 -1.79 19.46 -5.33
CA PRO A 477 -0.84 20.51 -4.96
C PRO A 477 -0.27 21.24 -6.18
N GLY A 478 -0.35 22.56 -6.21
CA GLY A 478 0.17 23.39 -7.31
C GLY A 478 1.70 23.47 -7.30
N ASN A 479 2.27 23.99 -6.21
CA ASN A 479 3.70 23.97 -5.93
C ASN A 479 4.00 22.94 -4.83
N MET A 480 4.34 21.71 -5.20
CA MET A 480 4.61 20.61 -4.26
C MET A 480 5.74 20.92 -3.25
N GLU A 481 6.70 21.76 -3.65
CA GLU A 481 7.86 22.13 -2.83
C GLU A 481 7.45 22.88 -1.56
N SER A 482 6.47 23.79 -1.66
CA SER A 482 5.88 24.45 -0.49
C SER A 482 5.27 23.46 0.52
N PHE A 483 4.55 22.44 0.04
CA PHE A 483 3.92 21.42 0.88
C PHE A 483 4.90 20.37 1.45
N LEU A 484 6.09 20.24 0.88
CA LEU A 484 7.17 19.40 1.41
C LEU A 484 8.14 20.17 2.31
N PHE A 485 8.16 21.51 2.23
CA PHE A 485 9.17 22.36 2.88
C PHE A 485 9.33 22.06 4.37
N THR A 486 8.28 22.14 5.17
CA THR A 486 8.35 21.98 6.63
C THR A 486 8.82 20.59 7.06
N GLY A 487 8.43 19.54 6.32
CA GLY A 487 8.90 18.18 6.55
C GLY A 487 10.37 17.95 6.17
N LEU A 488 10.86 18.61 5.11
CA LEU A 488 12.25 18.53 4.67
C LEU A 488 13.17 19.46 5.48
N HIS A 489 12.68 20.61 5.94
CA HIS A 489 13.36 21.52 6.85
C HIS A 489 13.75 20.81 8.13
N HIS A 490 12.79 20.15 8.79
CA HIS A 490 13.05 19.38 9.99
C HIS A 490 14.04 18.21 9.78
N VAL A 491 14.02 17.57 8.61
CA VAL A 491 15.03 16.56 8.26
C VAL A 491 16.42 17.18 8.08
N LEU A 492 16.52 18.37 7.49
CA LEU A 492 17.80 19.06 7.27
C LEU A 492 18.35 19.71 8.55
N ALA A 493 17.50 20.27 9.42
CA ALA A 493 17.89 20.70 10.76
C ALA A 493 18.48 19.55 11.57
N LEU A 494 17.90 18.34 11.49
CA LEU A 494 18.45 17.12 12.10
C LEU A 494 19.66 16.51 11.37
N ILE A 495 19.99 16.96 10.15
CA ILE A 495 21.26 16.67 9.48
C ILE A 495 22.35 17.64 9.94
N ASN A 496 22.00 18.92 10.08
CA ASN A 496 22.92 20.01 10.43
C ASN A 496 23.32 19.97 11.92
N GLU A 497 22.36 19.79 12.83
CA GLU A 497 22.61 19.72 14.28
C GLU A 497 22.88 18.28 14.76
N GLY A 498 22.25 17.29 14.12
CA GLY A 498 22.29 15.88 14.50
C GLY A 498 21.26 15.52 15.58
N LEU A 499 20.50 14.45 15.36
CA LEU A 499 19.48 13.99 16.32
C LEU A 499 20.13 13.26 17.49
N VAL A 500 19.97 13.77 18.72
CA VAL A 500 20.46 13.07 19.92
C VAL A 500 19.53 11.91 20.26
N ILE A 501 20.10 10.71 20.38
CA ILE A 501 19.42 9.46 20.69
C ILE A 501 19.89 8.92 22.05
N TRP A 502 18.97 8.33 22.81
CA TRP A 502 19.29 7.45 23.94
C TRP A 502 19.15 5.98 23.52
N ASP A 503 20.27 5.28 23.42
CA ASP A 503 20.31 3.83 23.21
C ASP A 503 20.06 3.13 24.55
N SER A 504 18.82 2.69 24.78
CA SER A 504 18.43 1.97 26.00
C SER A 504 18.98 0.55 26.10
N ASP A 505 19.53 -0.02 25.01
CA ASP A 505 20.15 -1.35 24.99
C ASP A 505 21.65 -1.28 25.34
N ALA A 506 22.35 -0.22 24.90
CA ALA A 506 23.74 0.05 25.29
C ALA A 506 23.90 1.09 26.43
N LEU A 507 22.79 1.59 26.99
CA LEU A 507 22.71 2.60 28.05
C LEU A 507 23.60 3.84 27.81
N ARG A 508 23.55 4.39 26.59
CA ARG A 508 24.38 5.54 26.17
C ARG A 508 23.60 6.55 25.34
N LYS A 509 23.98 7.84 25.43
CA LYS A 509 23.61 8.83 24.43
C LYS A 509 24.55 8.75 23.21
N PHE A 510 24.04 9.00 22.02
CA PHE A 510 24.82 9.21 20.80
C PHE A 510 24.07 10.16 19.85
N THR A 511 24.77 10.75 18.88
CA THR A 511 24.16 11.60 17.85
C THR A 511 24.00 10.81 16.55
N SER A 512 22.79 10.81 15.99
CA SER A 512 22.44 10.18 14.71
C SER A 512 22.26 11.26 13.65
N ARG A 513 22.99 11.20 12.54
CA ARG A 513 22.69 12.03 11.37
C ARG A 513 21.58 11.34 10.57
N LEU A 514 20.71 12.10 9.91
CA LEU A 514 19.73 11.51 8.99
C LEU A 514 20.34 11.33 7.60
N PHE A 515 19.90 10.31 6.87
CA PHE A 515 20.28 10.08 5.47
C PHE A 515 19.05 9.74 4.64
N LEU A 516 18.79 10.48 3.56
CA LEU A 516 17.65 10.23 2.67
C LEU A 516 18.08 9.27 1.53
N ALA A 517 17.68 8.01 1.64
CA ALA A 517 17.96 7.02 0.59
C ALA A 517 17.12 7.28 -0.66
N PHE A 518 15.79 7.29 -0.52
CA PHE A 518 14.88 7.37 -1.66
C PHE A 518 13.70 8.30 -1.39
N LEU A 519 13.27 9.02 -2.42
CA LEU A 519 11.93 9.59 -2.53
C LEU A 519 11.16 8.77 -3.56
N THR A 520 9.98 8.29 -3.18
CA THR A 520 9.18 7.37 -3.99
C THR A 520 7.77 7.91 -4.21
N ALA A 521 7.29 7.77 -5.45
CA ALA A 521 5.98 8.22 -5.92
C ALA A 521 5.67 7.56 -7.28
N ASP A 522 4.42 7.64 -7.70
CA ASP A 522 3.91 7.15 -8.98
C ASP A 522 4.50 7.91 -10.20
N GLY A 523 3.91 7.78 -11.39
CA GLY A 523 4.38 8.49 -12.59
C GLY A 523 4.20 10.01 -12.49
N PRO A 524 2.93 10.49 -12.54
CA PRO A 524 2.53 11.87 -12.28
C PRO A 524 3.18 12.54 -11.07
N GLY A 525 3.04 11.98 -9.87
CA GLY A 525 3.53 12.55 -8.61
C GLY A 525 5.03 12.75 -8.60
N MET A 526 5.80 11.77 -9.08
CA MET A 526 7.25 11.91 -9.21
C MET A 526 7.65 13.10 -10.10
N SER A 527 6.95 13.33 -11.21
CA SER A 527 7.25 14.46 -12.11
C SER A 527 6.95 15.84 -11.50
N SER A 528 6.14 15.92 -10.44
CA SER A 528 5.92 17.17 -9.69
C SER A 528 7.04 17.49 -8.68
N ILE A 529 7.93 16.52 -8.41
CA ILE A 529 8.92 16.58 -7.32
C ILE A 529 10.36 16.52 -7.83
N ASN A 530 10.65 15.64 -8.79
CA ASN A 530 12.02 15.42 -9.28
C ASN A 530 12.54 16.50 -10.23
N GLY A 531 11.69 17.44 -10.65
CA GLY A 531 12.06 18.53 -11.55
C GLY A 531 12.25 18.13 -13.02
N LEU A 532 11.93 16.89 -13.39
CA LEU A 532 12.02 16.38 -14.77
C LEU A 532 10.69 16.50 -15.53
N VAL A 533 10.76 16.47 -16.86
CA VAL A 533 9.57 16.44 -17.72
C VAL A 533 8.79 15.14 -17.55
N GLY A 534 7.47 15.23 -17.66
CA GLY A 534 6.58 14.08 -17.64
C GLY A 534 6.75 13.14 -18.85
N HIS A 535 5.94 12.09 -18.86
CA HIS A 535 6.00 10.95 -19.77
C HIS A 535 5.93 11.27 -21.29
N SER A 536 5.55 12.50 -21.67
CA SER A 536 5.45 12.98 -23.06
C SER A 536 6.70 13.72 -23.57
N GLY A 537 7.66 14.02 -22.68
CA GLY A 537 8.85 14.81 -23.00
C GLY A 537 9.93 14.03 -23.77
N ALA A 538 10.81 14.78 -24.46
CA ALA A 538 11.88 14.18 -25.26
C ALA A 538 12.84 13.31 -24.41
N GLN A 539 13.19 13.76 -23.21
CA GLN A 539 13.96 12.99 -22.22
C GLN A 539 13.05 12.65 -21.01
N HIS A 540 12.16 11.67 -21.19
CA HIS A 540 11.10 11.30 -20.23
C HIS A 540 11.54 10.27 -19.16
N CYS A 541 12.76 9.71 -19.25
CA CYS A 541 13.19 8.67 -18.33
C CYS A 541 13.67 9.28 -17.00
N ARG A 542 12.98 9.00 -15.89
CA ARG A 542 13.31 9.54 -14.55
C ARG A 542 14.73 9.21 -14.08
N LEU A 543 15.31 8.13 -14.60
CA LEU A 543 16.66 7.64 -14.28
C LEU A 543 17.75 8.27 -15.18
N TYR A 544 17.38 9.18 -16.08
CA TYR A 544 18.27 10.02 -16.88
C TYR A 544 19.28 9.27 -17.78
N CYS A 545 18.92 8.06 -18.23
CA CYS A 545 19.72 7.19 -19.12
C CYS A 545 19.91 7.71 -20.58
N GLY A 546 19.78 9.02 -20.83
CA GLY A 546 20.00 9.66 -22.13
C GLY A 546 19.04 9.28 -23.28
N MET A 547 17.98 8.50 -23.03
CA MET A 547 17.04 8.05 -24.08
C MET A 547 16.17 9.19 -24.60
N LYS A 548 16.64 9.84 -25.66
CA LYS A 548 15.81 10.76 -26.44
C LYS A 548 14.72 9.96 -27.16
N GLY A 549 13.46 10.23 -26.80
CA GLY A 549 12.30 9.72 -27.50
C GLY A 549 12.14 10.33 -28.90
N ARG A 550 11.22 9.77 -29.68
CA ARG A 550 10.90 10.21 -31.05
C ARG A 550 9.61 11.01 -31.07
N LEU A 551 9.66 12.22 -31.62
CA LEU A 551 8.49 13.09 -31.80
C LEU A 551 7.48 12.43 -32.75
N LYS A 552 6.27 12.16 -32.28
CA LYS A 552 5.17 11.74 -33.16
C LYS A 552 4.65 12.98 -33.92
N PRO A 553 4.64 12.97 -35.27
CA PRO A 553 4.25 14.14 -36.07
C PRO A 553 2.88 14.70 -35.69
N GLY A 554 2.76 16.03 -35.65
CA GLY A 554 1.50 16.73 -35.37
C GLY A 554 0.92 16.55 -33.97
N SER A 555 1.64 15.93 -33.03
CA SER A 555 1.12 15.65 -31.67
C SER A 555 1.86 16.33 -30.53
N GLY A 556 3.11 16.79 -30.75
CA GLY A 556 3.98 17.31 -29.70
C GLY A 556 4.54 16.26 -28.72
N ILE A 557 4.06 15.01 -28.77
CA ILE A 557 4.43 13.94 -27.83
C ILE A 557 5.63 13.16 -28.36
N TYR A 558 6.60 12.90 -27.48
CA TYR A 558 7.73 12.01 -27.72
C TYR A 558 7.47 10.62 -27.14
N TYR A 559 7.83 9.57 -27.90
CA TYR A 559 7.72 8.17 -27.47
C TYR A 559 9.10 7.49 -27.44
N PRO A 560 9.45 6.66 -26.45
CA PRO A 560 10.68 5.86 -26.42
C PRO A 560 10.63 4.69 -27.41
N VAL A 561 10.63 5.03 -28.70
CA VAL A 561 10.70 4.07 -29.79
C VAL A 561 12.18 3.81 -30.09
N CYS A 562 12.66 2.60 -29.82
CA CYS A 562 14.04 2.21 -30.11
C CYS A 562 14.29 2.20 -31.63
N LEU A 563 13.42 1.55 -32.41
CA LEU A 563 13.52 1.41 -33.85
C LEU A 563 12.91 2.61 -34.60
N ARG A 564 13.72 3.31 -35.39
CA ARG A 564 13.28 4.43 -36.24
C ARG A 564 12.13 3.98 -37.16
N PRO A 565 11.01 4.74 -37.24
CA PRO A 565 9.92 4.39 -38.12
C PRO A 565 10.31 4.51 -39.60
N ASN A 566 9.65 3.73 -40.45
CA ASN A 566 9.86 3.78 -41.89
C ASN A 566 9.39 5.14 -42.46
N HIS A 567 10.15 5.69 -43.41
CA HIS A 567 9.91 7.01 -44.03
C HIS A 567 9.84 8.20 -43.05
N TYR A 568 10.36 8.03 -41.82
CA TYR A 568 10.31 9.06 -40.78
C TYR A 568 11.46 10.07 -40.89
N ASN A 569 11.12 11.35 -41.06
CA ASN A 569 12.07 12.46 -41.11
C ASN A 569 11.56 13.67 -40.30
N GLN A 570 11.44 13.54 -38.98
CA GLN A 570 11.13 14.67 -38.10
C GLN A 570 12.41 15.36 -37.62
N ALA A 571 12.45 16.69 -37.74
CA ALA A 571 13.58 17.52 -37.33
C ALA A 571 13.94 17.31 -35.84
N GLY A 572 15.23 17.31 -35.53
CA GLY A 572 15.74 17.04 -34.17
C GLY A 572 15.47 15.64 -33.60
N SER A 573 14.80 14.75 -34.35
CA SER A 573 14.28 13.46 -33.88
C SER A 573 14.62 12.27 -34.79
N ALA A 574 15.30 12.50 -35.92
CA ALA A 574 15.66 11.50 -36.92
C ALA A 574 16.92 10.66 -36.58
N HIS A 575 17.26 10.50 -35.29
CA HIS A 575 18.42 9.74 -34.83
C HIS A 575 18.35 8.24 -35.25
N PRO A 576 19.49 7.51 -35.28
CA PRO A 576 19.53 6.07 -35.56
C PRO A 576 18.67 5.23 -34.60
N ASP A 577 18.56 3.94 -34.89
CA ASP A 577 18.00 2.94 -33.96
C ASP A 577 18.80 2.93 -32.64
N VAL A 578 18.12 2.74 -31.51
CA VAL A 578 18.74 2.76 -30.18
C VAL A 578 18.90 1.34 -29.64
N ASP A 579 20.12 0.98 -29.26
CA ASP A 579 20.40 -0.26 -28.53
C ASP A 579 19.97 -0.11 -27.06
N ILE A 580 18.80 -0.67 -26.74
CA ILE A 580 18.23 -0.64 -25.38
C ILE A 580 19.04 -1.47 -24.37
N PHE A 581 19.82 -2.47 -24.81
CA PHE A 581 20.69 -3.23 -23.91
C PHE A 581 21.87 -2.38 -23.46
N GLN A 582 22.62 -1.79 -24.40
CA GLN A 582 23.72 -0.88 -24.10
C GLN A 582 23.26 0.30 -23.24
N LEU A 583 22.09 0.87 -23.56
CA LEU A 583 21.50 1.96 -22.79
C LEU A 583 21.12 1.56 -21.35
N SER A 584 20.63 0.34 -21.14
CA SER A 584 20.35 -0.20 -19.79
C SER A 584 21.59 -0.57 -18.97
N MET A 585 22.76 -0.64 -19.63
CA MET A 585 24.04 -1.01 -19.03
C MET A 585 24.99 0.20 -18.87
N GLN A 586 24.49 1.42 -19.01
CA GLN A 586 25.26 2.65 -18.75
C GLN A 586 25.63 2.77 -17.26
N ASP A 587 26.80 3.36 -16.99
CA ASP A 587 27.21 3.69 -15.63
C ASP A 587 26.33 4.81 -15.04
N HIS A 588 25.86 4.61 -13.81
CA HIS A 588 25.04 5.58 -13.10
C HIS A 588 25.81 6.87 -12.82
N ALA A 589 27.13 6.81 -12.61
CA ALA A 589 27.94 8.02 -12.41
C ALA A 589 27.88 8.95 -13.65
N THR A 590 27.90 8.39 -14.87
CA THR A 590 27.73 9.16 -16.11
C THR A 590 26.31 9.77 -16.23
N ALA A 591 25.27 9.08 -15.75
CA ALA A 591 23.91 9.63 -15.73
C ALA A 591 23.78 10.81 -14.74
N VAL A 592 24.40 10.70 -13.56
CA VAL A 592 24.47 11.79 -12.55
C VAL A 592 25.28 12.98 -13.07
N GLU A 593 26.44 12.76 -13.69
CA GLU A 593 27.25 13.81 -14.31
C GLU A 593 26.46 14.52 -15.43
N SER A 594 25.81 13.75 -16.31
CA SER A 594 24.98 14.28 -17.40
C SER A 594 23.79 15.08 -16.87
N TYR A 595 23.14 14.63 -15.79
CA TYR A 595 22.06 15.37 -15.14
C TYR A 595 22.55 16.71 -14.59
N ASN A 596 23.65 16.71 -13.83
CA ASN A 596 24.21 17.92 -13.22
C ASN A 596 24.65 18.95 -14.27
N ASN A 597 25.40 18.53 -15.29
CA ASN A 597 25.83 19.39 -16.39
C ASN A 597 24.63 20.01 -17.14
N ASN A 598 23.57 19.23 -17.35
CA ASN A 598 22.36 19.73 -18.00
C ASN A 598 21.48 20.61 -17.09
N LEU A 599 21.49 20.38 -15.78
CA LEU A 599 20.81 21.24 -14.80
C LEU A 599 21.45 22.63 -14.77
N SER A 600 22.78 22.73 -14.77
CA SER A 600 23.49 24.02 -14.88
C SER A 600 23.11 24.76 -16.16
N ARG A 601 23.14 24.08 -17.31
CA ARG A 601 22.68 24.64 -18.59
C ARG A 601 21.24 25.17 -18.52
N VAL A 602 20.32 24.47 -17.85
CA VAL A 602 18.94 24.96 -17.66
C VAL A 602 18.89 26.18 -16.72
N LYS A 603 19.69 26.23 -15.65
CA LYS A 603 19.79 27.40 -14.75
C LYS A 603 20.31 28.66 -15.46
N GLU A 604 21.28 28.52 -16.35
CA GLU A 604 21.86 29.59 -17.20
C GLU A 604 20.88 30.21 -18.24
N SER A 605 19.56 30.00 -18.14
CA SER A 605 18.60 30.42 -19.18
C SER A 605 18.14 31.87 -18.98
N HIS A 606 18.60 32.78 -19.83
CA HIS A 606 18.30 34.21 -19.71
C HIS A 606 16.89 34.62 -20.19
N ASN A 607 16.18 33.75 -20.90
CA ASN A 607 14.82 34.01 -21.37
C ASN A 607 14.04 32.72 -21.66
N GLY A 608 12.71 32.86 -21.80
CA GLY A 608 11.79 31.74 -22.04
C GLY A 608 12.11 30.90 -23.29
N ASN A 609 12.68 31.49 -24.34
CA ASN A 609 13.06 30.74 -25.55
C ASN A 609 14.29 29.85 -25.30
N GLN A 610 15.34 30.38 -24.67
CA GLN A 610 16.49 29.57 -24.24
C GLN A 610 16.08 28.46 -23.27
N TYR A 611 15.25 28.81 -22.28
CA TYR A 611 14.70 27.85 -21.31
C TYR A 611 13.91 26.73 -22.01
N ARG A 612 13.00 27.07 -22.93
CA ARG A 612 12.19 26.09 -23.67
C ARG A 612 13.05 25.14 -24.51
N LEU A 613 14.08 25.67 -25.19
CA LEU A 613 15.02 24.86 -25.97
C LEU A 613 15.84 23.92 -25.08
N ARG A 614 16.45 24.43 -23.99
CA ARG A 614 17.26 23.62 -23.07
C ARG A 614 16.41 22.60 -22.31
N ARG A 615 15.20 22.94 -21.87
CA ARG A 615 14.20 22.01 -21.29
C ARG A 615 13.82 20.89 -22.26
N LEU A 616 13.69 21.18 -23.56
CA LEU A 616 13.41 20.17 -24.59
C LEU A 616 14.61 19.25 -24.87
N GLU A 617 15.83 19.79 -24.82
CA GLU A 617 17.07 19.02 -25.02
C GLU A 617 17.37 18.07 -23.84
N THR A 618 17.20 18.58 -22.62
CA THR A 618 17.62 17.94 -21.36
C THR A 618 16.51 17.17 -20.65
N GLY A 619 15.25 17.56 -20.82
CA GLY A 619 14.14 17.08 -20.00
C GLY A 619 14.10 17.64 -18.58
N ILE A 620 14.93 18.64 -18.24
CA ILE A 620 14.92 19.28 -16.93
C ILE A 620 14.00 20.50 -16.98
N VAL A 621 13.01 20.54 -16.08
CA VAL A 621 12.10 21.67 -15.87
C VAL A 621 12.69 22.64 -14.85
N LYS A 622 13.23 22.10 -13.75
CA LYS A 622 13.80 22.85 -12.62
C LYS A 622 14.72 21.96 -11.78
N PRO A 623 15.58 22.51 -10.90
CA PRO A 623 16.13 21.73 -9.81
C PRO A 623 15.00 21.17 -8.92
N THR A 624 15.25 20.05 -8.25
CA THR A 624 14.35 19.51 -7.23
C THR A 624 14.67 20.14 -5.87
N ILE A 625 13.68 20.30 -4.99
CA ILE A 625 13.86 20.70 -3.59
C ILE A 625 14.89 19.81 -2.84
N LEU A 626 15.07 18.55 -3.25
CA LEU A 626 16.10 17.67 -2.68
C LEU A 626 17.55 18.12 -2.98
N SER A 627 17.77 19.05 -3.92
CA SER A 627 19.08 19.68 -4.15
C SER A 627 19.53 20.60 -3.00
N ALA A 628 18.73 20.76 -1.95
CA ALA A 628 19.16 21.35 -0.67
C ALA A 628 19.96 20.39 0.22
N PHE A 629 19.88 19.07 -0.01
CA PHE A 629 20.57 18.09 0.83
C PHE A 629 22.09 18.11 0.59
N PRO A 630 22.91 18.03 1.66
CA PRO A 630 24.34 17.79 1.52
C PRO A 630 24.60 16.48 0.75
N PRO A 631 25.58 16.43 -0.18
CA PRO A 631 25.84 15.24 -1.00
C PRO A 631 26.18 13.95 -0.22
N HIS A 632 26.59 14.08 1.04
CA HIS A 632 26.87 12.95 1.96
C HIS A 632 25.65 12.52 2.80
N SER A 633 24.48 13.16 2.62
CA SER A 633 23.25 12.91 3.40
C SER A 633 22.05 12.47 2.52
N ILE A 634 22.30 12.21 1.23
CA ILE A 634 21.30 11.74 0.26
C ILE A 634 22.00 10.83 -0.78
N PHE A 635 21.29 9.88 -1.38
CA PHE A 635 21.81 9.23 -2.60
C PHE A 635 21.84 10.23 -3.78
N PRO A 636 22.77 10.09 -4.74
CA PRO A 636 22.92 11.05 -5.84
C PRO A 636 21.62 11.31 -6.60
N ILE A 637 21.38 12.56 -6.99
CA ILE A 637 20.26 12.93 -7.86
C ILE A 637 20.67 12.61 -9.32
N PRO A 638 19.87 11.88 -10.13
CA PRO A 638 18.48 11.47 -9.89
C PRO A 638 18.30 10.04 -9.33
N GLY A 639 19.38 9.33 -8.98
CA GLY A 639 19.36 7.98 -8.40
C GLY A 639 18.58 7.83 -7.07
N CYS A 640 18.30 8.92 -6.35
CA CYS A 640 17.37 8.94 -5.21
C CYS A 640 15.87 8.80 -5.61
N PHE A 641 15.54 8.82 -6.91
CA PHE A 641 14.18 8.67 -7.46
C PHE A 641 14.00 7.34 -8.20
N PRO A 642 13.91 6.19 -7.50
CA PRO A 642 13.77 4.89 -8.16
C PRO A 642 12.49 4.80 -9.01
N ALA A 643 12.48 3.85 -9.94
CA ALA A 643 11.26 3.51 -10.68
C ALA A 643 10.19 2.87 -9.77
N ASP A 644 8.96 2.79 -10.26
CA ASP A 644 7.84 2.18 -9.52
C ASP A 644 7.44 0.86 -10.18
N LEU A 645 7.90 -0.26 -9.60
CA LEU A 645 7.53 -1.60 -10.07
C LEU A 645 6.05 -1.92 -9.86
N MET A 646 5.41 -1.36 -8.81
CA MET A 646 4.01 -1.62 -8.51
C MET A 646 3.13 -1.06 -9.63
N HIS A 647 3.22 0.24 -9.89
CA HIS A 647 2.41 0.85 -10.95
C HIS A 647 2.81 0.37 -12.35
N LEU A 648 4.09 0.06 -12.58
CA LEU A 648 4.56 -0.51 -13.85
C LEU A 648 3.93 -1.87 -14.14
N ALA A 649 4.08 -2.83 -13.23
CA ALA A 649 3.62 -4.19 -13.41
C ALA A 649 2.12 -4.33 -13.23
N ALA A 650 1.51 -3.65 -12.27
CA ALA A 650 0.12 -3.87 -11.89
C ALA A 650 -0.91 -3.06 -12.69
N LEU A 651 -0.54 -1.92 -13.29
CA LEU A 651 -1.46 -1.10 -14.10
C LEU A 651 -0.95 -0.85 -15.52
N ASN A 652 0.26 -0.30 -15.68
CA ASN A 652 0.71 0.27 -16.95
C ASN A 652 0.95 -0.77 -18.06
N ILE A 653 1.61 -1.89 -17.74
CA ILE A 653 1.82 -2.99 -18.69
C ILE A 653 0.53 -3.78 -18.95
N PRO A 654 -0.30 -4.11 -17.92
CA PRO A 654 -1.61 -4.73 -18.15
C PRO A 654 -2.54 -3.92 -19.06
N ASP A 655 -2.70 -2.61 -18.85
CA ASP A 655 -3.54 -1.78 -19.72
C ASP A 655 -3.06 -1.80 -21.17
N LEU A 656 -1.75 -1.69 -21.41
CA LEU A 656 -1.18 -1.74 -22.75
C LEU A 656 -1.46 -3.08 -23.44
N LEU A 657 -1.15 -4.20 -22.80
CA LEU A 657 -1.32 -5.53 -23.40
C LEU A 657 -2.80 -5.86 -23.62
N ILE A 658 -3.66 -5.62 -22.63
CA ILE A 658 -5.10 -5.89 -22.75
C ILE A 658 -5.72 -4.96 -23.81
N SER A 659 -5.32 -3.70 -23.90
CA SER A 659 -5.81 -2.78 -24.94
C SER A 659 -5.33 -3.12 -26.35
N LEU A 660 -4.16 -3.74 -26.50
CA LEU A 660 -3.70 -4.31 -27.76
C LEU A 660 -4.52 -5.54 -28.14
N TRP A 661 -4.65 -6.52 -27.24
CA TRP A 661 -5.37 -7.78 -27.52
C TRP A 661 -6.87 -7.58 -27.72
N ARG A 662 -7.49 -6.56 -27.11
CA ARG A 662 -8.88 -6.16 -27.36
C ARG A 662 -9.06 -5.21 -28.56
N ALA A 663 -7.97 -4.80 -29.20
CA ALA A 663 -7.93 -3.70 -30.17
C ALA A 663 -8.58 -2.37 -29.70
N SER A 664 -8.77 -2.17 -28.39
CA SER A 664 -9.37 -0.95 -27.82
C SER A 664 -8.41 0.24 -27.80
N ILE A 665 -7.09 0.01 -27.92
CA ILE A 665 -6.13 1.08 -28.20
C ILE A 665 -6.48 1.81 -29.51
N THR A 666 -6.18 3.10 -29.58
CA THR A 666 -6.44 3.94 -30.76
C THR A 666 -5.77 3.36 -32.00
N CYS A 667 -6.56 3.08 -33.05
CA CYS A 667 -6.05 2.83 -34.39
C CYS A 667 -6.05 4.15 -35.15
N GLU A 668 -4.91 4.55 -35.68
CA GLU A 668 -4.71 5.87 -36.30
C GLU A 668 -4.81 5.80 -37.83
N SER A 669 -4.91 6.96 -38.47
CA SER A 669 -4.90 7.06 -39.94
C SER A 669 -3.62 6.46 -40.52
N GLY A 670 -3.76 5.58 -41.51
CA GLY A 670 -2.63 4.82 -42.07
C GLY A 670 -2.33 3.50 -41.34
N ASP A 671 -3.23 3.01 -40.48
CA ASP A 671 -3.22 1.63 -40.00
C ASP A 671 -4.63 1.02 -40.02
N SER A 672 -4.74 -0.31 -39.90
CA SER A 672 -6.03 -0.99 -39.70
C SER A 672 -5.94 -2.06 -38.62
N ARG A 673 -6.99 -2.13 -37.79
CA ARG A 673 -7.24 -3.20 -36.79
C ARG A 673 -7.35 -4.59 -37.41
N ASP A 674 -7.61 -4.68 -38.71
CA ASP A 674 -7.69 -5.96 -39.43
C ASP A 674 -6.28 -6.52 -39.75
N SER A 675 -5.24 -5.71 -39.56
CA SER A 675 -3.82 -6.13 -39.60
C SER A 675 -3.24 -6.47 -38.22
N TRP A 676 -4.09 -6.56 -37.18
CA TRP A 676 -3.68 -6.80 -35.79
C TRP A 676 -3.95 -8.27 -35.43
N ASP A 677 -3.05 -9.18 -35.82
CA ASP A 677 -3.21 -10.63 -35.58
C ASP A 677 -3.04 -11.04 -34.10
N TRP A 678 -2.67 -10.09 -33.24
CA TRP A 678 -2.71 -10.21 -31.78
C TRP A 678 -4.07 -9.85 -31.16
N ALA A 679 -5.02 -9.30 -31.93
CA ALA A 679 -6.28 -8.74 -31.43
C ALA A 679 -7.35 -9.81 -31.11
N VAL A 680 -6.97 -10.89 -30.43
CA VAL A 680 -7.82 -12.08 -30.21
C VAL A 680 -9.02 -11.83 -29.28
N LEU A 681 -8.99 -10.74 -28.50
CA LEU A 681 -10.09 -10.30 -27.63
C LEU A 681 -10.88 -9.12 -28.25
N ARG A 682 -10.73 -8.85 -29.56
CA ARG A 682 -11.49 -7.83 -30.30
C ARG A 682 -12.98 -8.21 -30.44
N ASP A 683 -13.28 -9.50 -30.50
CA ASP A 683 -14.67 -9.97 -30.50
C ASP A 683 -15.30 -9.88 -29.10
N SER A 684 -16.56 -9.45 -29.05
CA SER A 684 -17.29 -9.22 -27.81
C SER A 684 -17.66 -10.54 -27.11
N GLN A 685 -18.03 -11.58 -27.86
CA GLN A 685 -18.39 -12.88 -27.28
C GLN A 685 -17.15 -13.59 -26.72
N VAL A 686 -16.03 -13.57 -27.45
CA VAL A 686 -14.73 -14.09 -26.96
C VAL A 686 -14.29 -13.35 -25.70
N TRP A 687 -14.39 -12.02 -25.67
CA TRP A 687 -14.05 -11.23 -24.48
C TRP A 687 -14.95 -11.54 -23.27
N GLN A 688 -16.26 -11.76 -23.48
CA GLN A 688 -17.19 -12.12 -22.41
C GLN A 688 -17.09 -13.59 -21.96
N GLU A 689 -16.63 -14.51 -22.81
CA GLU A 689 -16.30 -15.89 -22.41
C GLU A 689 -15.02 -15.91 -21.59
N HIS A 690 -13.92 -15.34 -22.11
CA HIS A 690 -12.65 -15.18 -21.40
C HIS A 690 -12.84 -14.47 -20.05
N GLY A 691 -13.70 -13.45 -20.00
CA GLY A 691 -14.05 -12.76 -18.76
C GLY A 691 -14.74 -13.67 -17.71
N ARG A 692 -15.61 -14.58 -18.15
CA ARG A 692 -16.22 -15.62 -17.29
C ARG A 692 -15.22 -16.69 -16.87
N GLU A 693 -14.30 -17.08 -17.75
CA GLU A 693 -13.23 -18.04 -17.40
C GLU A 693 -12.27 -17.47 -16.34
N VAL A 694 -11.89 -16.19 -16.42
CA VAL A 694 -11.14 -15.50 -15.37
C VAL A 694 -11.87 -15.59 -14.03
N ALA A 695 -13.16 -15.25 -13.99
CA ALA A 695 -13.96 -15.32 -12.76
C ALA A 695 -14.11 -16.76 -12.23
N ALA A 696 -14.21 -17.75 -13.12
CA ALA A 696 -14.30 -19.17 -12.76
C ALA A 696 -13.02 -19.72 -12.07
N THR A 697 -11.89 -19.01 -12.13
CA THR A 697 -10.68 -19.38 -11.37
C THR A 697 -10.79 -19.13 -9.87
N ALA A 698 -11.73 -18.29 -9.41
CA ALA A 698 -11.78 -17.81 -8.02
C ALA A 698 -11.82 -18.91 -6.94
N PRO A 699 -12.56 -20.03 -7.08
CA PRO A 699 -12.53 -21.13 -6.11
C PRO A 699 -11.17 -21.83 -6.00
N TYR A 700 -10.33 -21.76 -7.03
CA TYR A 700 -9.03 -22.43 -7.11
C TYR A 700 -7.86 -21.56 -6.57
N LEU A 701 -8.13 -20.28 -6.27
CA LEU A 701 -7.17 -19.34 -5.69
C LEU A 701 -7.27 -19.35 -4.15
N PRO A 702 -6.23 -19.81 -3.40
CA PRO A 702 -6.19 -19.79 -1.93
C PRO A 702 -6.53 -18.44 -1.30
N SER A 703 -6.99 -18.45 -0.04
CA SER A 703 -7.35 -17.23 0.71
C SER A 703 -6.23 -16.19 0.77
N SER A 704 -4.96 -16.63 0.82
CA SER A 704 -3.80 -15.73 0.84
C SER A 704 -3.75 -14.78 -0.35
N PHE A 705 -4.31 -15.18 -1.51
CA PHE A 705 -4.58 -14.31 -2.66
C PHE A 705 -5.76 -13.38 -2.34
N ASP A 706 -5.57 -12.49 -1.35
CA ASP A 706 -6.45 -11.40 -0.89
C ASP A 706 -7.77 -11.30 -1.69
N ARG A 707 -7.71 -10.62 -2.85
CA ARG A 707 -8.82 -10.55 -3.80
C ARG A 707 -8.59 -11.44 -5.04
N PRO A 708 -9.46 -12.42 -5.35
CA PRO A 708 -9.42 -13.13 -6.62
C PRO A 708 -9.88 -12.19 -7.76
N PRO A 709 -9.33 -12.31 -8.99
CA PRO A 709 -9.77 -11.52 -10.14
C PRO A 709 -11.27 -11.65 -10.41
N ARG A 710 -11.99 -10.53 -10.38
CA ARG A 710 -13.38 -10.45 -10.89
C ARG A 710 -13.40 -10.60 -12.41
N ASN A 711 -14.58 -10.80 -13.01
CA ASN A 711 -14.75 -10.79 -14.46
C ASN A 711 -14.22 -9.46 -15.06
N PRO A 712 -13.11 -9.45 -15.82
CA PRO A 712 -12.56 -8.22 -16.38
C PRO A 712 -13.47 -7.65 -17.48
N ALA A 713 -14.27 -8.46 -18.17
CA ALA A 713 -15.19 -7.97 -19.20
C ALA A 713 -16.34 -7.14 -18.62
N GLU A 714 -16.68 -7.34 -17.34
CA GLU A 714 -17.58 -6.48 -16.58
C GLU A 714 -16.88 -5.34 -15.85
N LYS A 715 -15.70 -5.60 -15.24
CA LYS A 715 -15.15 -4.73 -14.17
C LYS A 715 -13.87 -3.98 -14.52
N ILE A 716 -13.19 -4.25 -15.65
CA ILE A 716 -11.89 -3.64 -15.97
C ILE A 716 -11.96 -2.10 -15.98
N ASN A 717 -13.07 -1.53 -16.46
CA ASN A 717 -13.30 -0.09 -16.52
C ASN A 717 -13.96 0.49 -15.25
N SER A 718 -14.26 -0.32 -14.22
CA SER A 718 -15.08 0.08 -13.06
C SER A 718 -14.39 -0.21 -11.72
N GLY A 719 -13.12 0.15 -11.59
CA GLY A 719 -12.35 -0.04 -10.35
C GLY A 719 -11.81 -1.46 -10.16
N TYR A 720 -11.28 -2.06 -11.22
CA TYR A 720 -10.41 -3.25 -11.15
C TYR A 720 -9.10 -2.89 -10.44
N LYS A 721 -8.63 -3.71 -9.50
CA LYS A 721 -7.51 -3.36 -8.61
C LYS A 721 -6.17 -3.90 -9.12
N ALA A 722 -5.08 -3.24 -8.72
CA ALA A 722 -3.70 -3.62 -9.03
C ALA A 722 -3.41 -5.11 -8.76
N MET A 723 -3.83 -5.65 -7.61
CA MET A 723 -3.65 -7.07 -7.26
C MET A 723 -4.45 -8.02 -8.17
N GLU A 724 -5.62 -7.61 -8.66
CA GLU A 724 -6.41 -8.40 -9.62
C GLU A 724 -5.72 -8.45 -10.99
N PHE A 725 -5.08 -7.37 -11.45
CA PHE A 725 -4.27 -7.37 -12.67
C PHE A 725 -3.03 -8.25 -12.55
N LEU A 726 -2.30 -8.17 -11.43
CA LEU A 726 -1.12 -9.02 -11.19
C LEU A 726 -1.49 -10.50 -11.19
N THR A 727 -2.57 -10.86 -10.49
CA THR A 727 -3.06 -12.24 -10.42
C THR A 727 -3.60 -12.71 -11.78
N TYR A 728 -4.36 -11.86 -12.49
CA TYR A 728 -4.90 -12.17 -13.81
C TYR A 728 -3.80 -12.42 -14.85
N LEU A 729 -2.85 -11.50 -15.04
CA LEU A 729 -1.84 -11.66 -16.09
C LEU A 729 -0.68 -12.58 -15.66
N PHE A 730 0.00 -12.29 -14.55
CA PHE A 730 1.28 -12.95 -14.25
C PHE A 730 1.14 -14.25 -13.45
N VAL A 731 0.00 -14.49 -12.79
CA VAL A 731 -0.30 -15.78 -12.15
C VAL A 731 -1.12 -16.67 -13.08
N LEU A 732 -2.33 -16.25 -13.44
CA LEU A 732 -3.28 -17.06 -14.22
C LEU A 732 -3.01 -17.05 -15.73
N GLY A 733 -2.51 -15.94 -16.27
CA GLY A 733 -2.37 -15.69 -17.71
C GLY A 733 -1.63 -16.76 -18.52
N PRO A 734 -0.52 -17.36 -18.03
CA PRO A 734 0.15 -18.45 -18.76
C PRO A 734 -0.75 -19.64 -19.07
N GLY A 735 -1.80 -19.89 -18.27
CA GLY A 735 -2.84 -20.87 -18.61
C GLY A 735 -3.98 -20.24 -19.42
N LEU A 736 -4.53 -19.12 -18.97
CA LEU A 736 -5.70 -18.46 -19.60
C LEU A 736 -5.47 -18.05 -21.07
N PHE A 737 -4.26 -17.63 -21.44
CA PHE A 737 -3.95 -17.22 -22.81
C PHE A 737 -3.37 -18.36 -23.67
N TYR A 738 -3.19 -19.56 -23.11
CA TYR A 738 -2.62 -20.67 -23.86
C TYR A 738 -3.66 -21.28 -24.82
N GLY A 739 -3.32 -21.31 -26.12
CA GLY A 739 -4.27 -21.66 -27.18
C GLY A 739 -5.19 -20.51 -27.62
N LEU A 740 -5.22 -19.39 -26.87
CA LEU A 740 -5.95 -18.17 -27.24
C LEU A 740 -5.06 -17.13 -27.93
N LEU A 741 -3.85 -16.89 -27.42
CA LEU A 741 -2.84 -16.08 -28.13
C LEU A 741 -2.10 -16.93 -29.17
N PRO A 742 -1.86 -16.43 -30.40
CA PRO A 742 -0.98 -17.10 -31.37
C PRO A 742 0.42 -17.30 -30.78
N THR A 743 1.08 -18.40 -31.13
CA THR A 743 2.30 -18.90 -30.46
C THR A 743 3.41 -17.84 -30.31
N LYS A 744 3.62 -16.96 -31.29
CA LYS A 744 4.60 -15.86 -31.19
C LYS A 744 4.26 -14.86 -30.08
N TYR A 745 2.98 -14.52 -29.89
CA TYR A 745 2.50 -13.61 -28.84
C TYR A 745 2.45 -14.31 -27.48
N TYR A 746 2.03 -15.58 -27.44
CA TYR A 746 2.04 -16.37 -26.21
C TYR A 746 3.46 -16.52 -25.63
N ASN A 747 4.44 -16.92 -26.45
CA ASN A 747 5.83 -17.08 -26.01
C ASN A 747 6.45 -15.73 -25.57
N HIS A 748 6.16 -14.64 -26.29
CA HIS A 748 6.58 -13.27 -25.95
C HIS A 748 6.00 -12.82 -24.60
N PHE A 749 4.71 -13.07 -24.37
CA PHE A 749 4.07 -12.83 -23.08
C PHE A 749 4.67 -13.68 -21.95
N CYS A 750 4.93 -14.97 -22.19
CA CYS A 750 5.55 -15.86 -21.20
C CYS A 750 6.96 -15.41 -20.78
N MET A 751 7.76 -14.85 -21.69
CA MET A 751 9.04 -14.23 -21.33
C MET A 751 8.87 -13.07 -20.33
N LEU A 752 7.87 -12.21 -20.54
CA LEU A 752 7.54 -11.10 -19.64
C LEU A 752 7.05 -11.60 -18.28
N VAL A 753 6.19 -12.63 -18.26
CA VAL A 753 5.72 -13.27 -17.02
C VAL A 753 6.89 -13.86 -16.23
N ARG A 754 7.83 -14.55 -16.90
CA ARG A 754 9.03 -15.10 -16.26
C ARG A 754 9.89 -14.00 -15.62
N ALA A 755 10.14 -12.91 -16.35
CA ALA A 755 10.92 -11.77 -15.85
C ALA A 755 10.24 -11.11 -14.63
N PHE A 756 8.94 -10.82 -14.70
CA PHE A 756 8.21 -10.24 -13.58
C PHE A 756 8.11 -11.17 -12.36
N ARG A 757 7.93 -12.48 -12.54
CA ARG A 757 7.94 -13.46 -11.45
C ARG A 757 9.30 -13.55 -10.74
N ILE A 758 10.40 -13.11 -11.35
CA ILE A 758 11.71 -13.00 -10.70
C ILE A 758 11.79 -11.70 -9.89
N VAL A 759 11.57 -10.53 -10.51
CA VAL A 759 11.81 -9.23 -9.85
C VAL A 759 10.80 -8.83 -8.76
N HIS A 760 9.73 -9.61 -8.58
CA HIS A 760 8.79 -9.46 -7.45
C HIS A 760 9.12 -10.33 -6.22
N GLN A 761 10.19 -11.13 -6.26
CA GLN A 761 10.67 -11.87 -5.09
C GLN A 761 11.42 -10.90 -4.16
N GLN A 762 11.32 -11.06 -2.84
CA GLN A 762 12.18 -10.29 -1.93
C GLN A 762 13.65 -10.70 -2.11
N ASN A 763 13.91 -12.00 -2.22
CA ASN A 763 15.26 -12.58 -2.28
C ASN A 763 15.57 -13.01 -3.72
N ILE A 764 16.32 -12.20 -4.46
CA ILE A 764 16.61 -12.43 -5.88
C ILE A 764 18.08 -12.87 -6.06
N PRO A 765 18.36 -14.13 -6.45
CA PRO A 765 19.70 -14.56 -6.81
C PRO A 765 20.24 -13.78 -8.01
N GLN A 766 21.53 -13.39 -7.99
CA GLN A 766 22.17 -12.60 -9.05
C GLN A 766 21.99 -13.24 -10.45
N ALA A 767 22.11 -14.56 -10.55
CA ALA A 767 21.90 -15.30 -11.80
C ALA A 767 20.44 -15.21 -12.32
N ALA A 768 19.45 -15.17 -11.44
CA ALA A 768 18.05 -14.99 -11.81
C ALA A 768 17.77 -13.55 -12.23
N LEU A 769 18.38 -12.56 -11.55
CA LEU A 769 18.28 -11.15 -11.96
C LEU A 769 18.86 -10.94 -13.38
N ALA A 770 19.98 -11.59 -13.70
CA ALA A 770 20.57 -11.59 -15.04
C ALA A 770 19.74 -12.36 -16.10
N GLU A 771 18.91 -13.33 -15.68
CA GLU A 771 17.90 -13.95 -16.55
C GLU A 771 16.77 -12.96 -16.86
N ALA A 772 16.21 -12.33 -15.82
CA ALA A 772 15.12 -11.36 -15.94
C ALA A 772 15.49 -10.16 -16.82
N HIS A 773 16.71 -9.63 -16.69
CA HIS A 773 17.19 -8.52 -17.53
C HIS A 773 17.19 -8.89 -19.02
N LYS A 774 17.77 -10.04 -19.38
CA LYS A 774 17.80 -10.55 -20.75
C LYS A 774 16.39 -10.77 -21.31
N LEU A 775 15.46 -11.26 -20.47
CA LEU A 775 14.06 -11.44 -20.85
C LEU A 775 13.33 -10.12 -21.08
N PHE A 776 13.48 -9.12 -20.21
CA PHE A 776 12.88 -7.78 -20.41
C PHE A 776 13.44 -7.09 -21.66
N ILE A 777 14.76 -7.08 -21.85
CA ILE A 777 15.41 -6.47 -23.01
C ILE A 777 14.93 -7.13 -24.32
N LYS A 778 14.94 -8.47 -24.38
CA LYS A 778 14.43 -9.21 -25.53
C LYS A 778 12.92 -8.97 -25.74
N PHE A 779 12.14 -8.84 -24.66
CA PHE A 779 10.72 -8.51 -24.75
C PHE A 779 10.48 -7.14 -25.37
N ILE A 780 11.24 -6.09 -24.99
CA ILE A 780 11.13 -4.74 -25.58
C ILE A 780 11.43 -4.79 -27.08
N MET A 781 12.55 -5.41 -27.48
CA MET A 781 12.94 -5.53 -28.88
C MET A 781 11.87 -6.26 -29.71
N GLN A 782 11.41 -7.42 -29.24
CA GLN A 782 10.36 -8.18 -29.91
C GLN A 782 8.99 -7.50 -29.87
N PHE A 783 8.70 -6.64 -28.89
CA PHE A 783 7.48 -5.84 -28.88
C PHE A 783 7.48 -4.85 -30.06
N GLU A 784 8.62 -4.22 -30.32
CA GLU A 784 8.75 -3.27 -31.43
C GLU A 784 8.61 -3.95 -32.80
N ASP A 785 9.18 -5.15 -32.97
CA ASP A 785 9.00 -5.96 -34.18
C ASP A 785 7.55 -6.46 -34.33
N PHE A 786 6.92 -6.93 -33.24
CA PHE A 786 5.65 -7.66 -33.33
C PHE A 786 4.42 -6.75 -33.39
N TYR A 787 4.40 -5.64 -32.64
CA TYR A 787 3.24 -4.74 -32.54
C TYR A 787 3.45 -3.42 -33.29
N TYR A 788 4.54 -2.72 -33.01
CA TYR A 788 4.81 -1.38 -33.56
C TYR A 788 5.23 -1.40 -35.05
N GLN A 789 6.02 -2.39 -35.48
CA GLN A 789 6.33 -2.69 -36.89
C GLN A 789 6.91 -1.49 -37.68
N ARG A 790 7.68 -0.61 -37.02
CA ARG A 790 8.23 0.64 -37.59
C ARG A 790 7.18 1.58 -38.22
N LYS A 791 5.91 1.52 -37.78
CA LYS A 791 4.83 2.40 -38.29
C LYS A 791 4.67 3.67 -37.46
N VAL A 792 4.70 4.84 -38.11
CA VAL A 792 4.43 6.14 -37.45
C VAL A 792 3.06 6.15 -36.74
N SER A 793 2.04 5.57 -37.38
CA SER A 793 0.67 5.36 -36.87
C SER A 793 0.54 4.37 -35.71
N ARG A 794 1.68 3.86 -35.18
CA ARG A 794 1.76 2.97 -34.00
C ARG A 794 2.79 3.41 -32.96
N MET A 795 3.43 4.59 -33.10
CA MET A 795 4.45 5.05 -32.14
C MET A 795 3.93 5.10 -30.69
N HIS A 796 2.63 5.34 -30.50
CA HIS A 796 1.94 5.33 -29.20
C HIS A 796 1.79 3.95 -28.56
N PHE A 797 2.11 2.87 -29.25
CA PHE A 797 2.22 1.54 -28.66
C PHE A 797 3.49 1.43 -27.79
N CYS A 798 4.58 2.12 -28.17
CA CYS A 798 5.84 2.19 -27.43
C CYS A 798 5.74 3.18 -26.25
N ARG A 799 4.86 2.88 -25.28
CA ARG A 799 4.67 3.70 -24.09
C ARG A 799 5.91 3.69 -23.18
N PRO A 800 6.20 4.77 -22.42
CA PRO A 800 7.30 4.82 -21.44
C PRO A 800 7.34 3.70 -20.40
N ALA A 801 6.22 3.04 -20.13
CA ALA A 801 6.18 1.82 -19.33
C ALA A 801 7.07 0.69 -19.88
N LEU A 802 7.09 0.49 -21.20
CA LEU A 802 7.96 -0.52 -21.84
C LEU A 802 9.44 -0.18 -21.67
N HIS A 803 9.79 1.09 -21.84
CA HIS A 803 11.17 1.57 -21.60
C HIS A 803 11.60 1.33 -20.15
N GLY A 804 10.69 1.53 -19.18
CA GLY A 804 10.94 1.24 -17.76
C GLY A 804 11.38 -0.20 -17.47
N LEU A 805 10.93 -1.19 -18.27
CA LEU A 805 11.32 -2.61 -18.11
C LEU A 805 12.83 -2.83 -18.25
N ALA A 806 13.52 -2.01 -19.06
CA ALA A 806 14.96 -2.14 -19.28
C ALA A 806 15.78 -1.89 -18.00
N HIS A 807 15.28 -1.02 -17.12
CA HIS A 807 16.02 -0.50 -15.97
C HIS A 807 15.77 -1.26 -14.66
N ILE A 808 14.69 -2.07 -14.56
CA ILE A 808 14.33 -2.77 -13.32
C ILE A 808 15.44 -3.68 -12.79
N CYS A 809 16.20 -4.34 -13.67
CA CYS A 809 17.30 -5.21 -13.24
C CYS A 809 18.59 -4.45 -12.91
N PRO A 810 19.09 -3.50 -13.74
CA PRO A 810 20.17 -2.59 -13.35
C PRO A 810 19.92 -1.84 -12.04
N GLU A 811 18.72 -1.28 -11.84
CA GLU A 811 18.35 -0.59 -10.61
C GLU A 811 18.25 -1.52 -9.40
N THR A 812 17.90 -2.80 -9.59
CA THR A 812 17.96 -3.79 -8.50
C THR A 812 19.41 -3.99 -8.01
N THR A 813 20.38 -3.97 -8.93
CA THR A 813 21.81 -4.02 -8.59
C THR A 813 22.29 -2.75 -7.89
N ARG A 814 21.76 -1.57 -8.27
CA ARG A 814 22.15 -0.27 -7.71
C ARG A 814 21.51 0.04 -6.35
N ALA A 815 20.20 -0.15 -6.24
CA ALA A 815 19.37 0.30 -5.12
C ALA A 815 18.83 -0.85 -4.23
N GLY A 816 19.06 -2.11 -4.63
CA GLY A 816 18.46 -3.29 -4.01
C GLY A 816 17.07 -3.64 -4.58
N PRO A 817 16.44 -4.73 -4.11
CA PRO A 817 15.24 -5.28 -4.74
C PRO A 817 14.02 -4.37 -4.54
N TYR A 818 13.27 -4.14 -5.62
CA TYR A 818 12.09 -3.26 -5.66
C TYR A 818 11.03 -3.54 -4.60
N ALA A 819 10.95 -4.79 -4.11
CA ALA A 819 10.14 -5.21 -2.97
C ALA A 819 10.28 -4.29 -1.72
N ILE A 820 11.43 -3.61 -1.59
CA ILE A 820 11.82 -2.73 -0.48
C ILE A 820 11.28 -1.29 -0.65
N PHE A 821 11.00 -0.83 -1.87
CA PHE A 821 10.58 0.57 -2.14
C PHE A 821 9.32 0.68 -3.02
N THR A 822 8.45 -0.34 -2.99
CA THR A 822 7.12 -0.31 -3.61
C THR A 822 6.16 0.68 -2.94
N GLN A 823 5.21 1.23 -3.71
CA GLN A 823 4.13 2.07 -3.17
C GLN A 823 3.04 1.29 -2.40
N TRP A 824 3.12 -0.05 -2.30
CA TRP A 824 2.13 -0.85 -1.55
C TRP A 824 1.98 -0.43 -0.08
N THR A 825 3.01 0.15 0.52
CA THR A 825 2.97 0.64 1.91
C THR A 825 2.20 1.97 2.01
N MET A 826 2.27 2.82 1.00
CA MET A 826 1.50 4.06 0.91
C MET A 826 0.02 3.79 0.65
N GLU A 827 -0.30 3.03 -0.40
CA GLU A 827 -1.68 2.60 -0.72
C GLU A 827 -2.41 1.98 0.49
N ARG A 828 -1.70 1.18 1.30
CA ARG A 828 -2.26 0.61 2.54
C ARG A 828 -2.38 1.63 3.67
N GLY A 829 -1.48 2.61 3.77
CA GLY A 829 -1.61 3.75 4.68
C GLY A 829 -2.82 4.62 4.33
N ILE A 830 -3.02 4.94 3.05
CA ILE A 830 -4.18 5.64 2.50
C ILE A 830 -5.47 4.86 2.82
N GLY A 831 -5.50 3.55 2.55
CA GLY A 831 -6.65 2.68 2.82
C GLY A 831 -7.02 2.59 4.31
N ASP A 832 -6.04 2.39 5.19
CA ASP A 832 -6.26 2.31 6.64
C ASP A 832 -6.70 3.66 7.23
N LEU A 833 -6.09 4.77 6.82
CA LEU A 833 -6.48 6.12 7.25
C LEU A 833 -7.88 6.49 6.71
N GLY A 834 -8.18 6.17 5.45
CA GLY A 834 -9.49 6.37 4.84
C GLY A 834 -10.60 5.60 5.57
N ALA A 835 -10.36 4.35 5.94
CA ALA A 835 -11.29 3.52 6.73
C ALA A 835 -11.54 4.04 8.17
N GLN A 836 -10.71 4.97 8.66
CA GLN A 836 -10.87 5.63 9.96
C GLN A 836 -11.65 6.97 9.86
N ILE A 837 -11.94 7.47 8.66
CA ILE A 837 -12.74 8.70 8.47
C ILE A 837 -14.19 8.43 8.91
N ARG A 838 -14.72 9.29 9.79
CA ARG A 838 -16.09 9.17 10.33
C ARG A 838 -16.94 10.43 10.21
N GLN A 839 -16.38 11.53 9.72
CA GLN A 839 -17.05 12.82 9.58
C GLN A 839 -17.08 13.25 8.10
N PRO A 840 -18.12 12.86 7.32
CA PRO A 840 -18.22 13.21 5.89
C PRO A 840 -18.50 14.70 5.64
N SER A 841 -18.72 15.51 6.68
CA SER A 841 -18.75 16.98 6.58
C SER A 841 -17.35 17.61 6.54
N ASN A 842 -16.34 16.97 7.13
CA ASN A 842 -14.95 17.44 7.10
C ASN A 842 -13.98 16.25 7.10
N PRO A 843 -13.81 15.56 5.95
CA PRO A 843 -12.98 14.37 5.86
C PRO A 843 -11.49 14.72 5.99
N PHE A 844 -11.07 15.91 5.56
CA PHE A 844 -9.68 16.33 5.49
C PHE A 844 -9.09 16.62 6.88
N ALA A 845 -9.79 17.37 7.74
CA ALA A 845 -9.32 17.58 9.11
C ALA A 845 -9.40 16.28 9.93
N ASN A 846 -10.42 15.44 9.68
CA ASN A 846 -10.51 14.12 10.31
C ASN A 846 -9.31 13.24 9.91
N LEU A 847 -8.95 13.20 8.63
CA LEU A 847 -7.78 12.49 8.09
C LEU A 847 -6.46 12.98 8.69
N ALA A 848 -6.25 14.29 8.79
CA ALA A 848 -5.10 14.87 9.46
C ALA A 848 -5.00 14.40 10.93
N GLN A 849 -6.10 14.45 11.68
CA GLN A 849 -6.17 13.96 13.06
C GLN A 849 -5.93 12.44 13.16
N ARG A 850 -6.30 11.63 12.16
CA ARG A 850 -5.93 10.21 12.07
C ARG A 850 -4.42 10.01 11.86
N GLY A 851 -3.80 10.83 10.99
CA GLY A 851 -2.35 10.83 10.78
C GLY A 851 -1.57 11.13 12.06
N LEU A 852 -1.89 12.26 12.73
CA LEU A 852 -1.30 12.66 14.01
C LEU A 852 -1.45 11.56 15.08
N ARG A 853 -2.68 11.05 15.28
CA ARG A 853 -2.95 10.00 16.26
C ARG A 853 -2.19 8.72 15.96
N ARG A 854 -1.97 8.35 14.68
CA ARG A 854 -1.14 7.19 14.33
C ARG A 854 0.32 7.38 14.76
N CYS A 855 0.91 8.53 14.50
CA CYS A 855 2.29 8.85 14.91
C CYS A 855 2.44 8.81 16.45
N GLN A 856 1.50 9.39 17.18
CA GLN A 856 1.44 9.35 18.65
C GLN A 856 1.29 7.92 19.20
N VAL A 857 0.39 7.12 18.64
CA VAL A 857 0.17 5.72 19.03
C VAL A 857 1.42 4.86 18.79
N ASN A 858 2.08 5.05 17.64
CA ASN A 858 3.30 4.31 17.29
C ASN A 858 4.46 4.68 18.22
N ALA A 859 4.61 5.96 18.57
CA ALA A 859 5.59 6.42 19.56
C ALA A 859 5.31 5.84 20.96
N ILE A 860 4.08 5.95 21.48
CA ILE A 860 3.72 5.42 22.81
C ILE A 860 3.95 3.91 22.89
N LYS A 861 3.57 3.13 21.87
CA LYS A 861 3.80 1.68 21.84
C LYS A 861 5.28 1.28 21.70
N SER A 862 6.14 2.21 21.27
CA SER A 862 7.60 2.01 21.25
C SER A 862 8.26 2.31 22.60
N ILE A 863 7.73 3.30 23.33
CA ILE A 863 8.18 3.71 24.67
C ILE A 863 7.62 2.78 25.77
N ILE A 864 6.36 2.34 25.63
CA ILE A 864 5.62 1.52 26.61
C ILE A 864 5.01 0.29 25.92
N PRO A 865 5.79 -0.78 25.65
CA PRO A 865 5.33 -1.94 24.88
C PRO A 865 4.22 -2.77 25.54
N GLY A 866 3.91 -2.53 26.81
CA GLY A 866 2.76 -3.14 27.49
C GLY A 866 1.40 -2.62 26.99
N LEU A 867 1.33 -1.35 26.56
CA LEU A 867 0.05 -0.69 26.24
C LEU A 867 -0.61 -1.28 24.98
N GLY A 868 -1.77 -1.92 25.18
CA GLY A 868 -2.53 -2.56 24.10
C GLY A 868 -1.87 -3.82 23.53
N GLY A 869 -1.01 -4.48 24.32
CA GLY A 869 -0.27 -5.69 23.95
C GLY A 869 -0.97 -6.99 24.34
N GLN A 870 -2.15 -7.30 23.77
CA GLN A 870 -2.57 -8.71 23.72
C GLN A 870 -1.55 -9.48 22.88
N LYS A 871 -0.69 -10.28 23.53
CA LYS A 871 0.13 -11.28 22.84
C LYS A 871 -0.82 -12.15 22.01
N ALA A 872 -0.45 -12.44 20.77
CA ALA A 872 -1.20 -13.35 19.91
C ALA A 872 -1.09 -14.79 20.45
N HIS A 873 -1.90 -15.10 21.48
CA HIS A 873 -1.99 -16.43 22.04
C HIS A 873 -2.45 -17.40 20.95
N LEU A 874 -1.69 -18.47 20.74
CA LEU A 874 -2.08 -19.53 19.81
C LEU A 874 -3.49 -20.04 20.19
N PRO A 875 -4.42 -20.22 19.23
CA PRO A 875 -5.79 -20.64 19.53
C PRO A 875 -5.81 -21.90 20.41
N ARG A 876 -6.68 -21.95 21.42
CA ARG A 876 -6.72 -23.03 22.42
C ARG A 876 -6.79 -24.42 21.77
N GLY A 877 -5.69 -25.18 21.82
CA GLY A 877 -5.55 -26.51 21.21
C GLY A 877 -4.71 -26.54 19.92
N ALA A 878 -4.19 -25.40 19.46
CA ALA A 878 -3.12 -25.34 18.47
C ALA A 878 -1.80 -25.84 19.08
N VAL A 879 -0.91 -26.35 18.23
CA VAL A 879 0.38 -26.95 18.63
C VAL A 879 1.50 -26.32 17.82
N ASP A 880 2.43 -25.65 18.51
CA ASP A 880 3.67 -25.15 17.92
C ASP A 880 4.59 -26.34 17.55
N VAL A 881 5.14 -26.31 16.34
CA VAL A 881 6.07 -27.30 15.78
C VAL A 881 7.50 -26.72 15.69
N GLY A 882 7.67 -25.44 16.07
CA GLY A 882 8.90 -24.67 15.94
C GLY A 882 9.15 -24.18 14.52
N ASN A 883 10.03 -23.18 14.39
CA ASN A 883 10.32 -22.48 13.13
C ASN A 883 9.08 -21.78 12.53
N ASN A 884 8.17 -21.27 13.37
CA ASN A 884 6.91 -20.61 13.01
C ASN A 884 5.87 -21.51 12.27
N TYR A 885 6.02 -22.84 12.33
CA TYR A 885 4.97 -23.78 11.90
C TYR A 885 4.04 -24.10 13.07
N VAL A 886 2.73 -23.90 12.90
CA VAL A 886 1.73 -24.17 13.96
C VAL A 886 0.60 -25.03 13.40
N LEU A 887 0.36 -26.20 13.98
CA LEU A 887 -0.87 -26.96 13.73
C LEU A 887 -2.04 -26.25 14.41
N LEU A 888 -3.02 -25.80 13.64
CA LEU A 888 -4.16 -25.05 14.16
C LEU A 888 -5.33 -25.99 14.54
N THR A 889 -6.31 -25.42 15.23
CA THR A 889 -7.52 -26.14 15.69
C THR A 889 -8.42 -26.58 14.53
N ALA A 890 -9.36 -27.48 14.83
CA ALA A 890 -9.94 -28.51 13.94
C ALA A 890 -9.01 -29.72 13.79
N SER A 891 -9.08 -30.60 14.79
CA SER A 891 -8.37 -31.89 14.86
C SER A 891 -9.24 -32.96 15.54
N GLU A 892 -8.92 -34.22 15.28
CA GLU A 892 -9.55 -35.37 15.93
C GLU A 892 -9.04 -35.51 17.38
N ARG A 893 -9.94 -35.95 18.29
CA ARG A 893 -9.58 -36.21 19.70
C ARG A 893 -8.95 -37.59 19.92
N TYR A 894 -9.15 -38.52 18.99
CA TYR A 894 -8.79 -39.93 19.12
C TYR A 894 -8.18 -40.44 17.82
N ALA A 895 -7.28 -41.42 17.91
CA ALA A 895 -6.60 -41.96 16.74
C ALA A 895 -7.43 -43.04 16.04
N HIS A 896 -7.76 -42.81 14.76
CA HIS A 896 -8.55 -43.72 13.92
C HIS A 896 -7.65 -44.52 12.97
N THR A 897 -8.07 -45.75 12.63
CA THR A 897 -7.35 -46.59 11.66
C THR A 897 -7.43 -45.95 10.28
N VAL A 898 -6.28 -45.78 9.63
CA VAL A 898 -6.21 -45.13 8.31
C VAL A 898 -6.57 -46.11 7.17
N PRO A 899 -7.04 -45.61 6.01
CA PRO A 899 -7.21 -46.42 4.79
C PRO A 899 -5.94 -47.17 4.36
N ASN A 900 -6.11 -48.22 3.56
CA ASN A 900 -5.01 -49.08 3.10
C ASN A 900 -3.93 -48.32 2.29
N ALA A 901 -4.32 -47.32 1.50
CA ALA A 901 -3.37 -46.51 0.72
C ALA A 901 -2.52 -45.60 1.63
N ASP A 902 -3.16 -44.89 2.55
CA ASP A 902 -2.53 -44.10 3.62
C ASP A 902 -1.55 -44.97 4.44
N ALA A 903 -1.97 -46.20 4.81
CA ALA A 903 -1.14 -47.17 5.53
C ALA A 903 0.07 -47.64 4.71
N GLN A 904 -0.07 -47.81 3.39
CA GLN A 904 1.04 -48.15 2.50
C GLN A 904 2.05 -47.00 2.39
N ALA A 905 1.58 -45.76 2.22
CA ALA A 905 2.44 -44.56 2.20
C ALA A 905 3.19 -44.38 3.53
N LEU A 906 2.53 -44.59 4.68
CA LEU A 906 3.15 -44.59 6.00
C LEU A 906 4.25 -45.64 6.14
N ARG A 907 4.00 -46.89 5.70
CA ARG A 907 5.01 -47.97 5.73
C ARG A 907 6.24 -47.64 4.88
N ILE A 908 6.04 -47.11 3.67
CA ILE A 908 7.14 -46.69 2.79
C ILE A 908 7.98 -45.62 3.47
N PHE A 909 7.36 -44.59 4.04
CA PHE A 909 8.04 -43.50 4.75
C PHE A 909 8.79 -43.99 6.00
N ILE A 910 8.19 -44.86 6.81
CA ILE A 910 8.78 -45.39 8.05
C ILE A 910 10.01 -46.26 7.74
N ASN A 911 9.91 -47.13 6.73
CA ASN A 911 11.02 -47.94 6.28
C ASN A 911 12.18 -47.09 5.70
N ALA A 912 11.84 -46.03 4.94
CA ALA A 912 12.84 -45.12 4.35
C ALA A 912 13.51 -44.18 5.37
N SER A 913 12.81 -43.82 6.46
CA SER A 913 13.33 -42.94 7.51
C SER A 913 14.12 -43.65 8.62
N GLY A 914 14.21 -44.99 8.57
CA GLY A 914 14.88 -45.78 9.61
C GLY A 914 14.17 -45.71 10.98
N ALA A 915 12.87 -45.39 10.99
CA ALA A 915 12.10 -45.18 12.19
C ALA A 915 11.85 -46.50 12.94
N LYS A 916 11.95 -46.46 14.28
CA LYS A 916 11.74 -47.61 15.17
C LYS A 916 10.37 -47.52 15.83
N VAL A 917 9.34 -47.72 15.01
CA VAL A 917 7.94 -47.78 15.46
C VAL A 917 7.55 -49.20 15.91
N ASP A 918 6.38 -49.33 16.54
CA ASP A 918 5.81 -50.63 16.89
C ASP A 918 5.30 -51.38 15.63
N GLU A 919 5.71 -52.64 15.46
CA GLU A 919 5.35 -53.51 14.33
C GLU A 919 3.85 -53.83 14.25
N SER A 920 3.13 -53.87 15.37
CA SER A 920 1.68 -54.08 15.38
C SER A 920 0.94 -52.82 14.94
N TRP A 921 1.40 -51.63 15.36
CA TRP A 921 0.91 -50.36 14.86
C TRP A 921 1.22 -50.18 13.37
N LEU A 922 2.41 -50.57 12.90
CA LEU A 922 2.79 -50.48 11.47
C LEU A 922 1.91 -51.38 10.56
N ARG A 923 1.36 -52.47 11.11
CA ARG A 923 0.38 -53.32 10.42
C ARG A 923 -1.00 -52.66 10.31
N GLN A 924 -1.47 -51.93 11.32
CA GLN A 924 -2.72 -51.17 11.25
C GLN A 924 -2.55 -49.76 11.85
N PRO A 925 -1.98 -48.80 11.07
CA PRO A 925 -1.65 -47.49 11.60
C PRO A 925 -2.90 -46.74 12.07
N ARG A 926 -2.84 -46.23 13.30
CA ARG A 926 -3.87 -45.37 13.89
C ARG A 926 -3.31 -43.98 14.12
N LEU A 927 -3.97 -42.97 13.57
CA LEU A 927 -3.56 -41.56 13.64
C LEU A 927 -4.75 -40.67 14.01
N SER A 928 -4.49 -39.60 14.75
CA SER A 928 -5.41 -38.47 14.87
C SER A 928 -5.08 -37.45 13.78
N LYS A 929 -6.09 -36.90 13.11
CA LYS A 929 -5.92 -35.93 12.02
C LYS A 929 -6.02 -34.48 12.52
N TRP A 930 -5.26 -33.58 11.90
CA TRP A 930 -5.35 -32.12 12.01
C TRP A 930 -5.68 -31.54 10.63
N ALA A 931 -6.55 -30.52 10.59
CA ALA A 931 -7.09 -29.97 9.35
C ALA A 931 -6.33 -28.76 8.78
N ARG A 932 -5.42 -28.17 9.56
CA ARG A 932 -4.84 -26.84 9.30
C ARG A 932 -3.41 -26.74 9.82
N LEU A 933 -2.54 -26.11 9.03
CA LEU A 933 -1.17 -25.76 9.36
C LEU A 933 -0.92 -24.30 8.98
N GLN A 934 -0.53 -23.47 9.94
CA GLN A 934 0.04 -22.16 9.67
C GLN A 934 1.51 -22.33 9.24
N LEU A 935 1.88 -21.67 8.15
CA LEU A 935 3.22 -21.65 7.60
C LEU A 935 4.02 -20.42 8.09
N PRO A 936 5.37 -20.43 8.03
CA PRO A 936 6.21 -19.33 8.50
C PRO A 936 5.98 -18.00 7.76
N ASN A 937 5.45 -18.07 6.54
CA ASN A 937 5.10 -16.92 5.71
C ASN A 937 3.69 -16.36 5.99
N GLY A 938 3.02 -16.83 7.05
CA GLY A 938 1.69 -16.37 7.45
C GLY A 938 0.51 -16.97 6.67
N GLN A 939 0.75 -17.84 5.68
CA GLN A 939 -0.33 -18.56 5.00
C GLN A 939 -0.90 -19.69 5.89
N VAL A 940 -2.19 -19.99 5.77
CA VAL A 940 -2.81 -21.16 6.42
C VAL A 940 -3.15 -22.24 5.40
N ALA A 941 -2.28 -23.26 5.34
CA ALA A 941 -2.51 -24.46 4.55
C ALA A 941 -3.60 -25.31 5.22
N ARG A 942 -4.61 -25.73 4.46
CA ARG A 942 -5.70 -26.62 4.92
C ARG A 942 -5.52 -28.03 4.35
N SER A 943 -6.48 -28.92 4.61
CA SER A 943 -6.43 -30.31 4.15
C SER A 943 -7.76 -30.80 3.56
N TYR A 944 -7.69 -31.72 2.59
CA TYR A 944 -8.83 -32.36 1.93
C TYR A 944 -9.84 -32.92 2.93
N TRP A 945 -9.37 -33.60 3.98
CA TRP A 945 -10.21 -34.20 5.04
C TRP A 945 -11.29 -33.25 5.61
N GLN A 946 -10.98 -31.96 5.75
CA GLN A 946 -11.90 -30.96 6.30
C GLN A 946 -12.50 -30.02 5.25
N GLU A 947 -11.80 -29.80 4.13
CA GLU A 947 -12.20 -28.85 3.08
C GLU A 947 -13.07 -29.51 2.00
N GLY A 948 -12.83 -30.79 1.70
CA GLY A 948 -13.59 -31.57 0.72
C GLY A 948 -15.02 -31.92 1.14
N SER A 949 -15.36 -31.75 2.42
CA SER A 949 -16.73 -31.90 2.93
C SER A 949 -17.62 -30.67 2.67
N LYS A 950 -17.10 -29.62 1.99
CA LYS A 950 -17.81 -28.38 1.68
C LYS A 950 -17.95 -28.17 0.16
N PRO A 951 -19.06 -27.59 -0.33
CA PRO A 951 -19.23 -27.29 -1.75
C PRO A 951 -18.28 -26.18 -2.21
N LEU A 952 -17.68 -26.35 -3.38
CA LEU A 952 -16.71 -25.40 -3.98
C LEU A 952 -17.29 -24.00 -4.24
N VAL A 953 -18.61 -23.88 -4.38
CA VAL A 953 -19.31 -22.60 -4.65
C VAL A 953 -19.06 -21.57 -3.54
N ASN A 954 -18.87 -22.02 -2.29
CA ASN A 954 -18.74 -21.17 -1.11
C ASN A 954 -17.36 -21.33 -0.43
N ASN A 955 -16.33 -21.80 -1.15
CA ASN A 955 -15.10 -22.28 -0.50
C ASN A 955 -13.88 -22.14 -1.44
N ARG A 956 -12.90 -21.30 -1.07
CA ARG A 956 -11.62 -21.16 -1.76
C ARG A 956 -10.66 -22.28 -1.35
N ILE A 957 -10.09 -23.02 -2.30
CA ILE A 957 -9.22 -24.17 -2.06
C ILE A 957 -7.87 -23.70 -1.48
N THR A 958 -7.56 -24.16 -0.27
CA THR A 958 -6.37 -23.74 0.52
C THR A 958 -5.46 -24.90 0.92
N ARG A 959 -5.69 -26.10 0.36
CA ARG A 959 -4.95 -27.34 0.66
C ARG A 959 -3.87 -27.74 -0.34
N ASN A 960 -3.69 -26.96 -1.41
CA ASN A 960 -2.65 -27.19 -2.41
C ASN A 960 -1.37 -26.45 -2.02
N ILE A 961 -0.23 -27.15 -2.07
CA ILE A 961 1.03 -26.67 -1.51
C ILE A 961 2.22 -26.89 -2.44
N LYS A 962 3.19 -25.99 -2.32
CA LYS A 962 4.57 -26.15 -2.81
C LYS A 962 5.41 -26.84 -1.75
N ILE A 963 6.10 -27.92 -2.12
CA ILE A 963 6.96 -28.69 -1.24
C ILE A 963 8.38 -28.79 -1.78
N ASP A 964 9.34 -28.90 -0.87
CA ASP A 964 10.76 -29.14 -1.16
C ASP A 964 11.14 -30.54 -0.71
N ILE A 965 11.45 -31.40 -1.67
CA ILE A 965 11.93 -32.77 -1.45
C ILE A 965 13.36 -32.84 -2.01
N GLN A 966 14.34 -32.91 -1.11
CA GLN A 966 15.77 -33.06 -1.46
C GLN A 966 16.29 -31.96 -2.41
N GLY A 967 15.78 -30.73 -2.30
CA GLY A 967 16.15 -29.61 -3.18
C GLY A 967 15.31 -29.53 -4.47
N LYS A 968 14.43 -30.50 -4.72
CA LYS A 968 13.47 -30.47 -5.83
C LYS A 968 12.16 -29.84 -5.37
N THR A 969 11.72 -28.81 -6.10
CA THR A 969 10.35 -28.28 -5.98
C THR A 969 9.36 -29.27 -6.59
N GLU A 970 8.35 -29.65 -5.80
CA GLU A 970 7.18 -30.41 -6.24
C GLU A 970 5.91 -29.74 -5.71
N PHE A 971 4.74 -30.19 -6.18
CA PHE A 971 3.44 -29.69 -5.76
C PHE A 971 2.53 -30.84 -5.31
N ALA A 972 1.72 -30.62 -4.27
CA ALA A 972 0.88 -31.66 -3.69
C ALA A 972 -0.44 -31.12 -3.12
N GLU A 973 -1.46 -31.97 -3.05
CA GLU A 973 -2.71 -31.71 -2.31
C GLU A 973 -2.62 -32.37 -0.92
N VAL A 974 -2.73 -31.58 0.14
CA VAL A 974 -2.71 -32.09 1.53
C VAL A 974 -3.99 -32.85 1.82
N GLN A 975 -3.85 -34.12 2.22
CA GLN A 975 -4.98 -34.96 2.62
C GLN A 975 -5.36 -34.72 4.09
N TYR A 976 -4.37 -34.73 4.99
CA TYR A 976 -4.48 -34.33 6.41
C TYR A 976 -3.08 -34.17 7.04
N TYR A 977 -3.00 -33.44 8.14
CA TYR A 977 -1.80 -33.39 9.00
C TYR A 977 -1.93 -34.38 10.15
N PHE A 978 -0.81 -34.88 10.67
CA PHE A 978 -0.77 -35.78 11.83
C PHE A 978 0.53 -35.63 12.63
N LYS A 979 0.58 -36.27 13.80
CA LYS A 979 1.78 -36.37 14.65
C LYS A 979 2.13 -37.84 14.89
N VAL A 980 3.41 -38.17 14.97
CA VAL A 980 3.92 -39.50 15.36
C VAL A 980 5.34 -39.41 15.90
N ALA A 981 5.70 -40.25 16.86
CA ALA A 981 7.09 -40.42 17.31
C ALA A 981 7.82 -41.45 16.43
N LEU A 982 8.98 -41.11 15.87
CA LEU A 982 9.75 -42.00 14.99
C LEU A 982 10.66 -42.99 15.74
N GLN A 983 10.83 -42.81 17.06
CA GLN A 983 11.59 -43.72 17.93
C GLN A 983 10.91 -43.79 19.31
N PRO A 984 11.08 -44.88 20.08
CA PRO A 984 10.53 -44.97 21.43
C PRO A 984 11.07 -43.85 22.32
N ASN A 985 10.21 -43.29 23.19
CA ASN A 985 10.54 -42.21 24.13
C ASN A 985 11.03 -40.90 23.48
N THR A 986 10.80 -40.68 22.18
CA THR A 986 11.04 -39.38 21.52
C THR A 986 9.75 -38.56 21.38
N PRO A 987 9.82 -37.21 21.37
CA PRO A 987 8.64 -36.38 21.15
C PRO A 987 8.06 -36.58 19.74
N GLU A 988 6.73 -36.52 19.63
CA GLU A 988 6.06 -36.66 18.34
C GLU A 988 6.40 -35.51 17.38
N VAL A 989 6.79 -35.85 16.16
CA VAL A 989 7.03 -34.90 15.07
C VAL A 989 5.78 -34.78 14.20
N ALA A 990 5.52 -33.60 13.63
CA ALA A 990 4.38 -33.35 12.76
C ALA A 990 4.69 -33.61 11.28
N PHE A 991 3.75 -34.27 10.61
CA PHE A 991 3.83 -34.66 9.19
C PHE A 991 2.52 -34.32 8.46
N ALA A 992 2.59 -34.31 7.13
CA ALA A 992 1.44 -34.24 6.25
C ALA A 992 1.35 -35.52 5.41
N MET A 993 0.15 -36.09 5.31
CA MET A 993 -0.20 -37.03 4.23
C MET A 993 -0.60 -36.19 3.02
N VAL A 994 0.05 -36.40 1.88
CA VAL A 994 -0.13 -35.58 0.67
C VAL A 994 -0.27 -36.44 -0.58
N SER A 995 -1.15 -36.05 -1.50
CA SER A 995 -1.20 -36.58 -2.87
C SER A 995 -0.28 -35.70 -3.72
N VAL A 996 0.89 -36.19 -4.11
CA VAL A 996 1.81 -35.44 -4.98
C VAL A 996 1.27 -35.43 -6.42
N TYR A 997 1.28 -34.26 -7.06
CA TYR A 997 0.87 -34.11 -8.45
C TYR A 997 1.92 -34.73 -9.40
N SER A 998 1.52 -35.02 -10.65
CA SER A 998 2.47 -35.50 -11.65
C SER A 998 3.57 -34.47 -11.93
N ALA A 999 4.69 -34.94 -12.49
CA ALA A 999 5.63 -34.06 -13.18
C ALA A 999 4.91 -33.18 -14.22
N PRO A 1000 5.43 -31.96 -14.50
CA PRO A 1000 4.84 -31.05 -15.48
C PRO A 1000 4.99 -31.58 -16.91
N ASP A 1001 4.15 -31.07 -17.82
CA ASP A 1001 4.36 -31.22 -19.26
C ASP A 1001 5.65 -30.49 -19.67
N ALA A 1002 6.69 -31.25 -20.04
CA ALA A 1002 8.00 -30.68 -20.34
C ALA A 1002 7.95 -29.67 -21.51
N ASP A 1003 7.17 -29.98 -22.54
CA ASP A 1003 7.02 -29.10 -23.72
C ASP A 1003 6.34 -27.79 -23.34
N LEU A 1004 5.22 -27.84 -22.59
CA LEU A 1004 4.53 -26.63 -22.14
C LEU A 1004 5.42 -25.79 -21.21
N LEU A 1005 6.14 -26.43 -20.29
CA LEU A 1005 7.02 -25.73 -19.36
C LEU A 1005 8.17 -25.03 -20.11
N ALA A 1006 8.81 -25.72 -21.06
CA ALA A 1006 9.88 -25.15 -21.88
C ALA A 1006 9.37 -24.03 -22.80
N SER A 1007 8.27 -24.24 -23.54
CA SER A 1007 7.74 -23.23 -24.48
C SER A 1007 7.20 -21.98 -23.77
N SER A 1008 6.67 -22.13 -22.55
CA SER A 1008 6.21 -21.04 -21.70
C SER A 1008 7.31 -20.38 -20.86
N CYS A 1009 8.60 -20.58 -21.18
CA CYS A 1009 9.73 -20.01 -20.43
C CYS A 1009 9.68 -20.32 -18.92
N ASN A 1010 9.30 -21.54 -18.55
CA ASN A 1010 9.08 -22.02 -17.19
C ASN A 1010 7.95 -21.28 -16.42
N THR A 1011 6.88 -20.85 -17.10
CA THR A 1011 5.74 -20.17 -16.46
C THR A 1011 4.46 -21.01 -16.36
N LEU A 1012 4.21 -21.93 -17.30
CA LEU A 1012 3.05 -22.84 -17.28
C LEU A 1012 3.44 -24.23 -16.77
N TRP A 1013 3.46 -24.41 -15.45
CA TRP A 1013 3.61 -25.73 -14.83
C TRP A 1013 2.28 -26.49 -14.88
N SER A 1014 2.06 -27.26 -15.95
CA SER A 1014 0.82 -28.03 -16.17
C SER A 1014 1.00 -29.51 -15.82
N CYS A 1015 0.26 -30.02 -14.83
CA CYS A 1015 0.37 -31.38 -14.29
C CYS A 1015 -1.01 -32.06 -14.14
N LYS A 1016 -1.04 -33.33 -13.73
CA LYS A 1016 -2.26 -34.10 -13.42
C LYS A 1016 -2.31 -34.45 -11.93
N TYR A 1017 -3.52 -34.44 -11.37
CA TYR A 1017 -3.78 -34.95 -10.03
C TYR A 1017 -3.68 -36.49 -10.04
N GLN A 1018 -3.12 -37.08 -8.97
CA GLN A 1018 -2.90 -38.53 -8.87
C GLN A 1018 -3.67 -39.19 -7.71
N GLY A 1019 -4.20 -38.41 -6.76
CA GLY A 1019 -4.99 -38.93 -5.64
C GLY A 1019 -4.26 -40.03 -4.88
N ASN A 1020 -4.90 -41.19 -4.76
CA ASN A 1020 -4.38 -42.31 -3.98
C ASN A 1020 -3.14 -42.97 -4.61
N ASP A 1021 -2.89 -42.77 -5.90
CA ASP A 1021 -1.81 -43.44 -6.64
C ASP A 1021 -0.41 -42.85 -6.35
N ASN A 1022 -0.34 -41.66 -5.74
CA ASN A 1022 0.91 -40.99 -5.36
C ASN A 1022 0.81 -40.33 -3.97
N LEU A 1023 0.28 -41.09 -3.00
CA LEU A 1023 0.29 -40.68 -1.59
C LEU A 1023 1.70 -40.79 -0.99
N GLN A 1024 2.14 -39.72 -0.36
CA GLN A 1024 3.44 -39.63 0.32
C GLN A 1024 3.27 -38.98 1.69
N VAL A 1025 4.20 -39.29 2.60
CA VAL A 1025 4.32 -38.62 3.89
C VAL A 1025 5.51 -37.67 3.83
N VAL A 1026 5.26 -36.39 4.12
CA VAL A 1026 6.30 -35.35 4.16
C VAL A 1026 6.32 -34.67 5.53
N SER A 1027 7.49 -34.18 5.96
CA SER A 1027 7.58 -33.33 7.15
C SER A 1027 6.88 -32.01 6.87
N VAL A 1028 6.12 -31.47 7.84
CA VAL A 1028 5.47 -30.16 7.67
C VAL A 1028 6.47 -29.04 7.37
N LYS A 1029 7.73 -29.19 7.80
CA LYS A 1029 8.82 -28.22 7.56
C LYS A 1029 9.38 -28.22 6.12
N GLN A 1030 8.91 -29.14 5.26
CA GLN A 1030 9.16 -29.14 3.81
C GLN A 1030 8.13 -28.31 3.02
N ILE A 1031 7.04 -27.89 3.66
CA ILE A 1031 5.96 -27.13 3.03
C ILE A 1031 6.38 -25.67 2.96
N ARG A 1032 6.52 -25.14 1.73
CA ARG A 1032 7.08 -23.80 1.48
C ARG A 1032 6.01 -22.71 1.35
N SER A 1033 4.90 -23.02 0.68
CA SER A 1033 3.78 -22.10 0.47
C SER A 1033 2.49 -22.84 0.09
N VAL A 1034 1.35 -22.16 0.25
CA VAL A 1034 0.06 -22.53 -0.35
C VAL A 1034 0.01 -21.96 -1.76
N VAL A 1035 -0.48 -22.73 -2.73
CA VAL A 1035 -0.54 -22.36 -4.16
C VAL A 1035 -1.90 -22.67 -4.76
N ALA A 1036 -2.24 -21.99 -5.86
CA ALA A 1036 -3.41 -22.32 -6.67
C ALA A 1036 -3.10 -23.49 -7.60
N MET A 1037 -4.07 -24.40 -7.78
CA MET A 1037 -4.02 -25.45 -8.80
C MET A 1037 -5.28 -25.32 -9.66
N VAL A 1038 -5.13 -24.63 -10.78
CA VAL A 1038 -6.26 -24.12 -11.58
C VAL A 1038 -6.49 -25.03 -12.80
N PRO A 1039 -7.74 -25.46 -13.10
CA PRO A 1039 -8.03 -26.14 -14.36
C PRO A 1039 -7.71 -25.26 -15.57
N HIS A 1040 -7.32 -25.88 -16.69
CA HIS A 1040 -7.16 -25.14 -17.94
C HIS A 1040 -8.51 -24.63 -18.48
N PRO A 1041 -8.53 -23.48 -19.18
CA PRO A 1041 -9.74 -22.97 -19.86
C PRO A 1041 -10.22 -23.90 -20.98
N ARG A 1042 -11.40 -23.61 -21.53
CA ARG A 1042 -11.98 -24.32 -22.68
C ARG A 1042 -11.37 -23.82 -23.97
N VAL A 1043 -10.37 -24.54 -24.48
CA VAL A 1043 -9.74 -24.23 -25.77
C VAL A 1043 -10.57 -24.80 -26.93
N ALA A 1044 -10.75 -24.00 -28.00
CA ALA A 1044 -11.56 -24.37 -29.16
C ALA A 1044 -10.90 -25.42 -30.10
N ASP A 1045 -9.59 -25.59 -30.02
CA ASP A 1045 -8.87 -26.67 -30.71
C ASP A 1045 -9.07 -28.00 -29.98
N ASN A 1046 -9.69 -28.97 -30.65
CA ASN A 1046 -10.02 -30.28 -30.07
C ASN A 1046 -8.79 -31.11 -29.67
N ALA A 1047 -7.67 -31.01 -30.40
CA ALA A 1047 -6.45 -31.74 -30.07
C ALA A 1047 -5.76 -31.12 -28.85
N LEU A 1048 -5.79 -29.79 -28.73
CA LEU A 1048 -5.27 -29.07 -27.59
C LEU A 1048 -6.15 -29.27 -26.35
N ALA A 1049 -7.48 -29.24 -26.50
CA ALA A 1049 -8.42 -29.59 -25.43
C ALA A 1049 -8.16 -31.02 -24.91
N HIS A 1050 -7.91 -31.99 -25.79
CA HIS A 1050 -7.52 -33.35 -25.40
C HIS A 1050 -6.15 -33.41 -24.70
N LYS A 1051 -5.13 -32.64 -25.16
CA LYS A 1051 -3.83 -32.54 -24.43
C LYS A 1051 -4.00 -31.98 -23.01
N LEU A 1052 -4.91 -31.03 -22.82
CA LEU A 1052 -5.17 -30.36 -21.54
C LEU A 1052 -6.20 -31.09 -20.65
N GLN A 1053 -6.88 -32.13 -21.15
CA GLN A 1053 -7.92 -32.83 -20.42
C GLN A 1053 -7.41 -33.46 -19.11
N GLY A 1054 -8.09 -33.15 -18.01
CA GLY A 1054 -7.73 -33.60 -16.66
C GLY A 1054 -6.43 -33.00 -16.11
N ARG A 1055 -5.89 -31.95 -16.75
CA ARG A 1055 -4.72 -31.21 -16.24
C ARG A 1055 -5.15 -29.98 -15.44
N VAL A 1056 -4.31 -29.62 -14.49
CA VAL A 1056 -4.33 -28.33 -13.79
C VAL A 1056 -2.98 -27.64 -13.97
N TYR A 1057 -2.91 -26.34 -13.70
CA TYR A 1057 -1.67 -25.58 -13.69
C TYR A 1057 -1.45 -24.81 -12.39
N VAL A 1058 -0.19 -24.63 -12.02
CA VAL A 1058 0.21 -23.93 -10.79
C VAL A 1058 0.05 -22.41 -10.95
N GLY A 1059 -0.65 -21.80 -10.01
CA GLY A 1059 -0.60 -20.35 -9.76
C GLY A 1059 0.11 -20.05 -8.45
N GLU A 1060 1.28 -19.41 -8.51
CA GLU A 1060 2.01 -18.91 -7.34
C GLU A 1060 1.71 -17.43 -7.09
N GLN A 1061 1.58 -17.02 -5.82
CA GLN A 1061 1.25 -15.64 -5.47
C GLN A 1061 2.48 -14.73 -5.60
N MET A 1062 2.42 -13.76 -6.51
CA MET A 1062 3.46 -12.73 -6.64
C MET A 1062 3.37 -11.72 -5.50
N GLY A 1063 4.54 -11.26 -5.02
CA GLY A 1063 4.62 -10.25 -3.96
C GLY A 1063 4.17 -10.73 -2.57
N LEU A 1064 4.04 -12.04 -2.33
CA LEU A 1064 3.67 -12.61 -1.03
C LEU A 1064 4.57 -12.08 0.10
N ASP A 1065 5.87 -11.99 -0.15
CA ASP A 1065 6.86 -11.41 0.77
C ASP A 1065 6.52 -9.94 1.13
N VAL A 1066 6.05 -9.13 0.16
CA VAL A 1066 5.69 -7.71 0.34
C VAL A 1066 4.34 -7.53 1.06
N MET A 1067 3.47 -8.55 1.00
CA MET A 1067 2.28 -8.63 1.83
C MET A 1067 2.65 -8.94 3.29
N LEU A 1068 3.54 -9.90 3.51
CA LEU A 1068 4.04 -10.31 4.82
C LEU A 1068 4.87 -9.22 5.54
N MET A 1069 5.79 -8.56 4.82
CA MET A 1069 6.65 -7.49 5.35
C MET A 1069 5.87 -6.31 5.97
N ALA A 1070 4.65 -6.07 5.47
CA ALA A 1070 3.74 -5.05 5.98
C ALA A 1070 2.57 -5.61 6.82
N GLY A 1071 2.63 -6.88 7.23
CA GLY A 1071 1.80 -7.45 8.29
C GLY A 1071 0.53 -8.20 7.87
N ILE A 1072 0.36 -8.59 6.60
CA ILE A 1072 -0.77 -9.42 6.18
C ILE A 1072 -0.51 -10.89 6.56
N VAL A 1073 -1.51 -11.56 7.16
CA VAL A 1073 -1.48 -12.96 7.62
C VAL A 1073 -2.87 -13.57 7.38
N ASP A 1074 -2.97 -14.83 6.94
CA ASP A 1074 -4.26 -15.54 6.81
C ASP A 1074 -4.95 -15.66 8.18
N ASN A 1075 -6.25 -15.33 8.28
CA ASN A 1075 -6.99 -15.42 9.54
C ASN A 1075 -7.09 -16.89 10.03
N PRO A 1076 -6.46 -17.28 11.15
CA PRO A 1076 -6.37 -18.68 11.58
C PRO A 1076 -7.72 -19.27 12.02
N THR A 1077 -8.68 -18.42 12.43
CA THR A 1077 -10.00 -18.88 12.87
C THR A 1077 -10.80 -19.46 11.70
N GLY A 1078 -10.61 -18.93 10.49
CA GLY A 1078 -11.44 -19.27 9.33
C GLY A 1078 -12.90 -18.81 9.46
N ALA A 1079 -13.20 -17.93 10.43
CA ALA A 1079 -14.30 -17.01 10.25
C ALA A 1079 -13.90 -16.05 9.13
N GLU A 1080 -14.73 -15.95 8.11
CA GLU A 1080 -14.75 -14.76 7.26
C GLU A 1080 -15.24 -13.63 8.17
N VAL A 1081 -14.28 -12.96 8.83
CA VAL A 1081 -14.44 -11.53 9.06
C VAL A 1081 -14.42 -10.94 7.67
N GLU A 1082 -15.61 -10.89 7.09
CA GLU A 1082 -15.97 -9.88 6.14
C GLU A 1082 -15.67 -8.53 6.78
N THR A 1083 -14.43 -8.05 6.58
CA THR A 1083 -14.23 -6.67 6.15
C THR A 1083 -14.90 -6.52 4.78
N VAL A 1084 -16.23 -6.62 4.81
CA VAL A 1084 -17.13 -6.20 3.76
C VAL A 1084 -16.81 -4.73 3.56
N THR A 1085 -15.97 -4.53 2.56
CA THR A 1085 -15.66 -3.23 1.96
C THR A 1085 -16.66 -2.97 0.85
N GLU A 1086 -17.91 -3.40 1.09
CA GLU A 1086 -19.05 -2.58 0.70
C GLU A 1086 -18.88 -1.26 1.45
N VAL A 1087 -18.39 -0.26 0.72
CA VAL A 1087 -19.04 1.04 0.78
C VAL A 1087 -20.49 0.77 0.39
N VAL A 1088 -21.36 0.63 1.38
CA VAL A 1088 -22.81 0.57 1.19
C VAL A 1088 -23.26 1.98 0.81
N ASP A 1089 -23.18 2.23 -0.49
CA ASP A 1089 -23.68 3.36 -1.30
C ASP A 1089 -23.41 4.80 -0.81
#